data_AF-A0A2P6MY27-F1
#
_entry.id   AF-A0A2P6MY27-F1
#
_cell.length_a   1.000
_cell.length_b   1.000
_cell.length_c   1.000
_cell.angle_alpha   90.00
_cell.angle_beta   90.00
_cell.angle_gamma   90.00
#
_symmetry.space_group_name_H-M   'P 1'
#
loop_
_entity.id
_entity.type
_entity.pdbx_description
1 polymer ?
#
loop_
_entity_poly.entity_id
_entity_poly.type
_entity_poly.pdbx_seq_one_letter_code
_entity_poly.pdbx_strand_id
1 'polypeptide(L)'
;MRRITFYLAVVLTIVSAQSVVDDLKDVWATAGGSSNFYVGNDPCNLTDFVGVTCNQGTVTQLSISGSTLNGKISPSIGRLINLTSLSISSTQLNGHIPSTIGQLKSLTYLKLSSNNFSGPLPSSLGSLHDLQAIDVSYNGLNGTIDVLQNCTSLTRVTMGVNSFSGEIPPFIFNSSITYAILSYNKFTFPSNVDFSSPSKLIYVSLAGLGLYGLPSYLYGNLTNVITLSIDQNNIGSLRDDFASAFPNVTYLNLGYNDLNTIPSLLTMKKLIKIELYNNYNLESFDTLLEKLPPSISYLNLDKTNINGTLDRISSRLPYLNFLSMSSTKLSGDLQGLCPLHNLTTLNMNAAFGGSTEDRGLPSCFGSLLRLTTLSLKSQNTRSKSSSNLLKGYVPLYLCAYWFPSLTYIDLSNNSFYFLERTALIGFQSFCSVLNNSFSCFSARPTNSVCMLNDDSVCPLIGLYDPNISIYPRDAQSILDHYNAADQSVDIISAVITALLRTAYGSFSYSSNTTSISLQTYDKRVNGTDTIQNEIVEQNCSVSLPLTSVSAYDRGRVVGVQVYDERGREVEIGGVTEKINITMGYIDIPSDHTAVCQWWNETQKGWSRDGCDLYIDETRLAVCQCNHLTNFSIGVMAATRSIPADGGGMTSKTLIIIICCAAGGSILVLSLIISFIIIQKRQRMTKSEVEMDLNQGEEMKGRVKMERKEREEEGIETWKAVCDGVTAVSVMKAVNARGKTELTREAVMLQRQHHPMIVMYLGKDST
;
A
#
# COMPACT_ATOMS: atom_id res chain seq x y z
N MET A 1 -47.60 22.53 -74.63
CA MET A 1 -47.62 22.30 -73.17
C MET A 1 -46.54 21.30 -72.74
N ARG A 2 -46.74 19.96 -72.70
CA ARG A 2 -45.81 18.99 -72.05
C ARG A 2 -44.29 19.25 -72.18
N ARG A 3 -43.75 19.56 -73.37
CA ARG A 3 -42.32 19.92 -73.53
C ARG A 3 -41.90 21.20 -72.77
N ILE A 4 -42.75 22.23 -72.75
CA ILE A 4 -42.55 23.46 -71.97
C ILE A 4 -42.60 23.16 -70.47
N THR A 5 -43.53 22.30 -70.03
CA THR A 5 -43.62 21.86 -68.63
C THR A 5 -42.36 21.11 -68.19
N PHE A 6 -41.82 20.24 -69.06
CA PHE A 6 -40.55 19.53 -68.80
C PHE A 6 -39.35 20.48 -68.77
N TYR A 7 -39.25 21.43 -69.71
CA TYR A 7 -38.18 22.43 -69.70
C TYR A 7 -38.26 23.36 -68.48
N LEU A 8 -39.46 23.82 -68.07
CA LEU A 8 -39.61 24.57 -66.82
C LEU A 8 -39.19 23.73 -65.62
N ALA A 9 -39.60 22.46 -65.52
CA ALA A 9 -39.23 21.60 -64.41
C ALA A 9 -37.70 21.43 -64.31
N VAL A 10 -37.01 21.14 -65.43
CA VAL A 10 -35.55 20.96 -65.47
C VAL A 10 -34.81 22.28 -65.15
N VAL A 11 -35.27 23.42 -65.67
CA VAL A 11 -34.68 24.72 -65.36
C VAL A 11 -34.91 25.08 -63.89
N LEU A 12 -36.11 24.84 -63.34
CA LEU A 12 -36.41 25.06 -61.92
C LEU A 12 -35.56 24.18 -61.01
N THR A 13 -35.35 22.90 -61.34
CA THR A 13 -34.47 22.04 -60.54
C THR A 13 -33.01 22.50 -60.58
N ILE A 14 -32.49 22.90 -61.74
CA ILE A 14 -31.12 23.41 -61.88
C ILE A 14 -30.93 24.71 -61.10
N VAL A 15 -31.88 25.65 -61.21
CA VAL A 15 -31.84 26.91 -60.45
C VAL A 15 -31.93 26.64 -58.95
N SER A 16 -32.78 25.70 -58.50
CA SER A 16 -32.89 25.35 -57.08
C SER A 16 -31.62 24.71 -56.51
N ALA A 17 -30.90 23.91 -57.31
CA ALA A 17 -29.63 23.31 -56.92
C ALA A 17 -28.55 24.39 -56.75
N GLN A 18 -28.43 25.32 -57.70
CA GLN A 18 -27.47 26.42 -57.61
C GLN A 18 -27.74 27.32 -56.39
N SER A 19 -29.02 27.64 -56.09
CA SER A 19 -29.32 28.44 -54.89
C SER A 19 -28.87 27.77 -53.58
N VAL A 20 -28.95 26.43 -53.47
CA VAL A 20 -28.47 25.70 -52.29
C VAL A 20 -26.93 25.71 -52.19
N VAL A 21 -26.23 25.66 -53.32
CA VAL A 21 -24.76 25.82 -53.40
C VAL A 21 -24.34 27.21 -52.90
N ASP A 22 -25.03 28.25 -53.36
CA ASP A 22 -24.74 29.64 -53.01
C ASP A 22 -25.07 29.92 -51.53
N ASP A 23 -26.16 29.32 -51.01
CA ASP A 23 -26.54 29.37 -49.59
C ASP A 23 -25.52 28.70 -48.67
N LEU A 24 -25.03 27.52 -49.02
CA LEU A 24 -23.96 26.84 -48.27
C LEU A 24 -22.65 27.63 -48.27
N LYS A 25 -22.30 28.24 -49.42
CA LYS A 25 -21.11 29.11 -49.53
C LYS A 25 -21.23 30.32 -48.62
N ASP A 26 -22.37 31.00 -48.62
CA ASP A 26 -22.62 32.15 -47.75
C ASP A 26 -22.67 31.77 -46.25
N VAL A 27 -23.28 30.62 -45.91
CA VAL A 27 -23.29 30.09 -44.54
C VAL A 27 -21.87 29.83 -44.04
N TRP A 28 -21.02 29.12 -44.79
CA TRP A 28 -19.66 28.81 -44.33
C TRP A 28 -18.69 30.00 -44.42
N ALA A 29 -18.82 30.87 -45.41
CA ALA A 29 -18.04 32.11 -45.49
C ALA A 29 -18.38 33.08 -44.36
N THR A 30 -19.66 33.29 -44.06
CA THR A 30 -20.10 34.14 -42.93
C THR A 30 -19.76 33.51 -41.58
N ALA A 31 -19.74 32.18 -41.50
CA ALA A 31 -19.23 31.45 -40.34
C ALA A 31 -17.73 31.64 -40.12
N GLY A 32 -16.97 32.15 -41.11
CA GLY A 32 -15.51 32.32 -41.04
C GLY A 32 -14.71 31.06 -41.39
N GLY A 33 -15.35 30.06 -42.00
CA GLY A 33 -14.66 28.93 -42.61
C GLY A 33 -13.74 29.40 -43.74
N SER A 34 -12.57 28.77 -43.89
CA SER A 34 -11.69 28.99 -45.04
C SER A 34 -12.32 28.47 -46.34
N SER A 35 -11.74 28.83 -47.49
CA SER A 35 -12.17 28.32 -48.81
C SER A 35 -12.32 26.79 -48.88
N ASN A 36 -11.57 26.06 -48.06
CA ASN A 36 -11.57 24.60 -48.00
C ASN A 36 -12.87 24.00 -47.44
N PHE A 37 -13.77 24.83 -46.88
CA PHE A 37 -15.09 24.40 -46.40
C PHE A 37 -16.17 24.37 -47.51
N TYR A 38 -15.91 24.98 -48.67
CA TYR A 38 -16.90 25.21 -49.74
C TYR A 38 -16.27 25.33 -51.15
N VAL A 39 -15.28 24.48 -51.45
CA VAL A 39 -14.44 24.56 -52.66
C VAL A 39 -15.23 24.35 -53.95
N GLY A 40 -16.23 23.48 -53.93
CA GLY A 40 -16.88 22.95 -55.13
C GLY A 40 -18.30 23.44 -55.38
N ASN A 41 -19.12 22.59 -56.01
CA ASN A 41 -20.48 22.90 -56.47
C ASN A 41 -21.50 21.76 -56.25
N ASP A 42 -21.12 20.62 -55.67
CA ASP A 42 -22.05 19.57 -55.24
C ASP A 42 -22.26 19.62 -53.70
N PRO A 43 -23.41 20.10 -53.20
CA PRO A 43 -23.74 20.11 -51.77
C PRO A 43 -23.67 18.74 -51.09
N CYS A 44 -23.74 17.66 -51.86
CA CYS A 44 -23.74 16.29 -51.37
C CYS A 44 -22.37 15.61 -51.46
N ASN A 45 -21.35 16.30 -52.00
CA ASN A 45 -19.96 15.84 -51.96
C ASN A 45 -19.21 16.42 -50.75
N LEU A 46 -18.72 15.54 -49.88
CA LEU A 46 -17.98 15.91 -48.67
C LEU A 46 -16.63 16.60 -48.94
N THR A 47 -16.08 16.52 -50.15
CA THR A 47 -14.90 17.32 -50.53
C THR A 47 -15.24 18.71 -51.04
N ASP A 48 -16.47 18.90 -51.53
CA ASP A 48 -16.95 20.20 -52.00
C ASP A 48 -17.42 21.04 -50.81
N PHE A 49 -18.15 20.42 -49.86
CA PHE A 49 -18.69 21.07 -48.67
C PHE A 49 -18.49 20.24 -47.40
N VAL A 50 -17.76 20.81 -46.44
CA VAL A 50 -17.45 20.15 -45.16
C VAL A 50 -18.67 20.14 -44.24
N GLY A 51 -18.93 19.01 -43.59
CA GLY A 51 -19.97 18.86 -42.58
C GLY A 51 -21.41 18.81 -43.10
N VAL A 52 -21.62 18.79 -44.43
CA VAL A 52 -22.95 18.67 -45.04
C VAL A 52 -23.34 17.20 -45.19
N THR A 53 -24.60 16.86 -44.89
CA THR A 53 -25.16 15.53 -45.17
C THR A 53 -26.44 15.67 -46.00
N CYS A 54 -26.47 14.97 -47.13
CA CYS A 54 -27.66 14.84 -47.98
C CYS A 54 -28.44 13.56 -47.71
N ASN A 55 -29.75 13.63 -47.89
CA ASN A 55 -30.64 12.47 -48.07
C ASN A 55 -31.26 12.57 -49.48
N GLN A 56 -31.10 11.54 -50.31
CA GLN A 56 -31.61 11.50 -51.69
C GLN A 56 -31.29 12.77 -52.52
N GLY A 57 -30.06 13.28 -52.42
CA GLY A 57 -29.62 14.50 -53.12
C GLY A 57 -30.09 15.83 -52.51
N THR A 58 -30.84 15.80 -51.40
CA THR A 58 -31.31 16.99 -50.68
C THR A 58 -30.48 17.21 -49.42
N VAL A 59 -29.93 18.41 -49.21
CA VAL A 59 -29.25 18.78 -47.96
C VAL A 59 -30.22 18.67 -46.78
N THR A 60 -29.87 17.87 -45.77
CA THR A 60 -30.73 17.63 -44.59
C THR A 60 -30.01 17.83 -43.26
N GLN A 61 -28.68 17.80 -43.21
CA GLN A 61 -27.94 18.09 -41.98
C GLN A 61 -26.73 18.98 -42.26
N LEU A 62 -26.44 19.91 -41.33
CA LEU A 62 -25.14 20.57 -41.20
C LEU A 62 -24.56 20.19 -39.83
N SER A 63 -23.41 19.55 -39.81
CA SER A 63 -22.75 19.06 -38.60
C SER A 63 -21.25 19.34 -38.62
N ILE A 64 -20.81 20.23 -37.74
CA ILE A 64 -19.40 20.59 -37.57
C ILE A 64 -19.11 20.91 -36.09
N SER A 65 -17.97 20.45 -35.59
CA SER A 65 -17.52 20.72 -34.24
C SER A 65 -16.00 20.76 -34.13
N GLY A 66 -15.48 21.44 -33.09
CA GLY A 66 -14.04 21.55 -32.83
C GLY A 66 -13.25 22.35 -33.88
N SER A 67 -13.93 23.01 -34.82
CA SER A 67 -13.31 23.80 -35.90
C SER A 67 -13.33 25.29 -35.56
N THR A 68 -12.22 25.98 -35.76
CA THR A 68 -12.12 27.44 -35.53
C THR A 68 -12.83 28.21 -36.65
N LEU A 69 -14.13 28.46 -36.49
CA LEU A 69 -14.93 29.21 -37.45
C LEU A 69 -14.87 30.71 -37.16
N ASN A 70 -15.07 31.13 -35.90
CA ASN A 70 -14.95 32.51 -35.40
C ASN A 70 -15.86 33.61 -36.00
N GLY A 71 -16.62 33.33 -37.07
CA GLY A 71 -17.61 34.23 -37.66
C GLY A 71 -19.00 34.12 -37.01
N LYS A 72 -20.06 34.16 -37.84
CA LYS A 72 -21.49 34.19 -37.42
C LYS A 72 -22.32 33.22 -38.26
N ILE A 73 -23.49 32.82 -37.77
CA ILE A 73 -24.45 32.08 -38.64
C ILE A 73 -25.08 33.09 -39.62
N SER A 74 -24.92 32.87 -40.93
CA SER A 74 -25.59 33.70 -41.94
C SER A 74 -27.12 33.57 -41.86
N PRO A 75 -27.89 34.65 -42.07
CA PRO A 75 -29.33 34.56 -42.32
C PRO A 75 -29.72 33.60 -43.46
N SER A 76 -28.85 33.35 -44.45
CA SER A 76 -29.11 32.40 -45.55
C SER A 76 -29.36 30.97 -45.08
N ILE A 77 -28.97 30.62 -43.84
CA ILE A 77 -29.29 29.32 -43.21
C ILE A 77 -30.78 28.95 -43.35
N GLY A 78 -31.69 29.93 -43.23
CA GLY A 78 -33.14 29.69 -43.27
C GLY A 78 -33.70 29.31 -44.64
N ARG A 79 -32.94 29.51 -45.72
CA ARG A 79 -33.31 29.07 -47.08
C ARG A 79 -33.12 27.57 -47.28
N LEU A 80 -32.34 26.90 -46.42
CA LEU A 80 -32.09 25.46 -46.44
C LEU A 80 -33.26 24.68 -45.80
N ILE A 81 -34.48 24.92 -46.26
CA ILE A 81 -35.76 24.54 -45.60
C ILE A 81 -35.91 23.05 -45.24
N ASN A 82 -35.14 22.17 -45.90
CA ASN A 82 -35.15 20.72 -45.69
C ASN A 82 -34.19 20.25 -44.57
N LEU A 83 -33.49 21.15 -43.88
CA LEU A 83 -32.64 20.79 -42.74
C LEU A 83 -33.45 20.18 -41.60
N THR A 84 -33.09 18.95 -41.22
CA THR A 84 -33.61 18.23 -40.05
C THR A 84 -32.67 18.30 -38.85
N SER A 85 -31.38 18.61 -39.06
CA SER A 85 -30.37 18.73 -37.99
C SER A 85 -29.37 19.86 -38.28
N LEU A 86 -29.18 20.75 -37.30
CA LEU A 86 -28.18 21.82 -37.32
C LEU A 86 -27.32 21.71 -36.07
N SER A 87 -26.07 21.29 -36.23
CA SER A 87 -25.15 20.95 -35.14
C SER A 87 -23.81 21.64 -35.34
N ILE A 88 -23.67 22.86 -34.82
CA ILE A 88 -22.48 23.72 -34.96
C ILE A 88 -22.00 24.09 -33.55
N SER A 89 -21.20 23.22 -32.93
CA SER A 89 -20.89 23.28 -31.48
C SER A 89 -19.38 23.20 -31.24
N SER A 90 -18.86 23.93 -30.24
CA SER A 90 -17.42 24.09 -30.00
C SER A 90 -16.68 24.71 -31.20
N THR A 91 -17.18 25.84 -31.73
CA THR A 91 -16.69 26.46 -32.98
C THR A 91 -16.33 27.95 -32.91
N GLN A 92 -16.43 28.57 -31.73
CA GLN A 92 -16.16 29.99 -31.48
C GLN A 92 -17.05 30.98 -32.28
N LEU A 93 -18.19 30.53 -32.81
CA LEU A 93 -19.12 31.41 -33.52
C LEU A 93 -19.74 32.44 -32.58
N ASN A 94 -19.95 33.67 -33.08
CA ASN A 94 -20.45 34.79 -32.30
C ASN A 94 -21.68 35.47 -32.95
N GLY A 95 -22.10 36.60 -32.36
CA GLY A 95 -23.27 37.34 -32.78
C GLY A 95 -24.56 36.72 -32.24
N HIS A 96 -25.68 37.05 -32.87
CA HIS A 96 -27.00 36.53 -32.48
C HIS A 96 -27.36 35.31 -33.32
N ILE A 97 -28.21 34.43 -32.78
CA ILE A 97 -28.87 33.37 -33.57
C ILE A 97 -29.84 34.07 -34.55
N PRO A 98 -29.71 33.90 -35.88
CA PRO A 98 -30.49 34.67 -36.85
C PRO A 98 -31.96 34.26 -36.84
N SER A 99 -32.86 35.24 -36.97
CA SER A 99 -34.31 34.99 -36.95
C SER A 99 -34.82 34.15 -38.13
N THR A 100 -34.05 34.03 -39.21
CA THR A 100 -34.34 33.11 -40.33
C THR A 100 -34.27 31.64 -39.92
N ILE A 101 -33.67 31.28 -38.77
CA ILE A 101 -33.66 29.90 -38.27
C ILE A 101 -35.07 29.31 -38.11
N GLY A 102 -36.07 30.15 -37.83
CA GLY A 102 -37.49 29.78 -37.76
C GLY A 102 -38.13 29.40 -39.10
N GLN A 103 -37.40 29.50 -40.22
CA GLN A 103 -37.84 29.04 -41.55
C GLN A 103 -37.57 27.54 -41.76
N LEU A 104 -36.68 26.93 -40.96
CA LEU A 104 -36.27 25.52 -41.07
C LEU A 104 -37.34 24.57 -40.51
N LYS A 105 -38.52 24.49 -41.14
CA LYS A 105 -39.70 23.84 -40.56
C LYS A 105 -39.49 22.38 -40.15
N SER A 106 -38.65 21.64 -40.89
CA SER A 106 -38.32 20.24 -40.61
C SER A 106 -37.24 20.04 -39.54
N LEU A 107 -36.75 21.10 -38.88
CA LEU A 107 -35.61 21.03 -37.97
C LEU A 107 -35.97 20.32 -36.65
N THR A 108 -35.48 19.10 -36.49
CA THR A 108 -35.69 18.26 -35.30
C THR A 108 -34.60 18.43 -34.23
N TYR A 109 -33.38 18.81 -34.63
CA TYR A 109 -32.23 19.01 -33.72
C TYR A 109 -31.56 20.36 -33.98
N LEU A 110 -31.40 21.16 -32.92
CA LEU A 110 -30.58 22.38 -32.92
C LEU A 110 -29.53 22.31 -31.82
N LYS A 111 -28.24 22.28 -32.19
CA LYS A 111 -27.10 22.21 -31.25
C LYS A 111 -26.08 23.29 -31.59
N LEU A 112 -25.97 24.30 -30.74
CA LEU A 112 -25.10 25.47 -30.89
C LEU A 112 -24.19 25.68 -29.66
N SER A 113 -23.99 24.63 -28.85
CA SER A 113 -23.31 24.74 -27.56
C SER A 113 -21.81 25.00 -27.67
N SER A 114 -21.21 25.57 -26.61
CA SER A 114 -19.80 25.95 -26.56
C SER A 114 -19.39 26.92 -27.67
N ASN A 115 -20.09 28.05 -27.75
CA ASN A 115 -19.83 29.13 -28.69
C ASN A 115 -19.89 30.49 -27.96
N ASN A 116 -19.83 31.58 -28.73
CA ASN A 116 -19.84 32.96 -28.25
C ASN A 116 -21.12 33.69 -28.70
N PHE A 117 -22.24 32.96 -28.88
CA PHE A 117 -23.52 33.57 -29.24
C PHE A 117 -24.05 34.45 -28.10
N SER A 118 -24.73 35.53 -28.45
CA SER A 118 -25.23 36.55 -27.52
C SER A 118 -26.59 37.10 -27.92
N GLY A 119 -27.25 37.77 -26.96
CA GLY A 119 -28.61 38.26 -27.11
C GLY A 119 -29.68 37.19 -26.86
N PRO A 120 -30.96 37.50 -27.14
CA PRO A 120 -32.07 36.59 -26.88
C PRO A 120 -32.22 35.51 -27.95
N LEU A 121 -32.94 34.44 -27.61
CA LEU A 121 -33.47 33.50 -28.61
C LEU A 121 -34.42 34.25 -29.55
N PRO A 122 -34.30 34.09 -30.89
CA PRO A 122 -35.18 34.78 -31.82
C PRO A 122 -36.61 34.26 -31.70
N SER A 123 -37.59 35.16 -31.64
CA SER A 123 -39.02 34.82 -31.46
C SER A 123 -39.59 33.88 -32.54
N SER A 124 -38.98 33.86 -33.72
CA SER A 124 -39.30 32.93 -34.82
C SER A 124 -38.94 31.46 -34.53
N LEU A 125 -38.11 31.18 -33.53
CA LEU A 125 -37.71 29.80 -33.15
C LEU A 125 -38.90 28.98 -32.65
N GLY A 126 -39.90 29.63 -32.03
CA GLY A 126 -41.18 29.00 -31.66
C GLY A 126 -42.04 28.57 -32.86
N SER A 127 -41.62 28.91 -34.08
CA SER A 127 -42.25 28.45 -35.32
C SER A 127 -41.64 27.13 -35.83
N LEU A 128 -40.81 26.46 -35.02
CA LEU A 128 -40.23 25.14 -35.27
C LEU A 128 -40.97 24.07 -34.47
N HIS A 129 -42.11 23.62 -34.99
CA HIS A 129 -43.01 22.70 -34.28
C HIS A 129 -42.47 21.26 -34.22
N ASP A 130 -41.61 20.87 -35.17
CA ASP A 130 -40.95 19.56 -35.23
C ASP A 130 -39.67 19.47 -34.37
N LEU A 131 -39.26 20.56 -33.71
CA LEU A 131 -38.04 20.62 -32.91
C LEU A 131 -38.13 19.73 -31.67
N GLN A 132 -37.35 18.65 -31.62
CA GLN A 132 -37.36 17.65 -30.54
C GLN A 132 -36.32 17.94 -29.47
N ALA A 133 -35.18 18.53 -29.83
CA ALA A 133 -34.12 18.88 -28.90
C ALA A 133 -33.41 20.19 -29.29
N ILE A 134 -33.23 21.06 -28.29
CA ILE A 134 -32.38 22.26 -28.36
C ILE A 134 -31.24 22.16 -27.35
N ASP A 135 -30.02 22.42 -27.83
CA ASP A 135 -28.84 22.67 -27.00
C ASP A 135 -28.18 23.99 -27.41
N VAL A 136 -28.15 24.95 -26.49
CA VAL A 136 -27.47 26.24 -26.64
C VAL A 136 -26.59 26.54 -25.42
N SER A 137 -26.22 25.52 -24.65
CA SER A 137 -25.40 25.65 -23.45
C SER A 137 -24.00 26.22 -23.71
N TYR A 138 -23.35 26.78 -22.69
CA TYR A 138 -22.02 27.42 -22.80
C TYR A 138 -21.98 28.49 -23.90
N ASN A 139 -22.78 29.55 -23.71
CA ASN A 139 -22.86 30.72 -24.57
C ASN A 139 -23.09 32.01 -23.73
N GLY A 140 -23.25 33.15 -24.38
CA GLY A 140 -23.60 34.45 -23.77
C GLY A 140 -25.06 34.87 -24.02
N LEU A 141 -25.97 33.93 -24.26
CA LEU A 141 -27.38 34.22 -24.57
C LEU A 141 -28.12 34.76 -23.33
N ASN A 142 -29.18 35.54 -23.54
CA ASN A 142 -29.92 36.21 -22.48
C ASN A 142 -31.43 36.31 -22.76
N GLY A 143 -32.17 37.06 -21.92
CA GLY A 143 -33.63 37.16 -22.03
C GLY A 143 -34.36 35.91 -21.50
N THR A 144 -35.63 35.78 -21.83
CA THR A 144 -36.49 34.65 -21.42
C THR A 144 -36.43 33.50 -22.45
N ILE A 145 -37.06 32.37 -22.12
CA ILE A 145 -37.14 31.18 -22.99
C ILE A 145 -38.58 30.84 -23.43
N ASP A 146 -39.53 31.76 -23.23
CA ASP A 146 -40.97 31.58 -23.50
C ASP A 146 -41.26 31.13 -24.94
N VAL A 147 -40.44 31.59 -25.89
CA VAL A 147 -40.50 31.23 -27.31
C VAL A 147 -40.56 29.71 -27.56
N LEU A 148 -39.93 28.91 -26.70
CA LEU A 148 -39.93 27.45 -26.78
C LEU A 148 -41.30 26.81 -26.50
N GLN A 149 -42.24 27.50 -25.86
CA GLN A 149 -43.58 26.96 -25.58
C GLN A 149 -44.32 26.52 -26.86
N ASN A 150 -44.00 27.14 -28.00
CA ASN A 150 -44.60 26.85 -29.30
C ASN A 150 -43.89 25.69 -30.07
N CYS A 151 -42.74 25.21 -29.58
CA CYS A 151 -42.07 24.02 -30.10
C CYS A 151 -42.75 22.75 -29.56
N THR A 152 -43.91 22.41 -30.11
CA THR A 152 -44.80 21.37 -29.56
C THR A 152 -44.23 19.94 -29.53
N SER A 153 -43.20 19.64 -30.34
CA SER A 153 -42.51 18.33 -30.32
C SER A 153 -41.31 18.27 -29.35
N LEU A 154 -41.04 19.34 -28.61
CA LEU A 154 -39.83 19.47 -27.80
C LEU A 154 -39.84 18.47 -26.64
N THR A 155 -38.73 17.75 -26.46
CA THR A 155 -38.54 16.77 -25.38
C THR A 155 -37.25 16.98 -24.60
N ARG A 156 -36.29 17.76 -25.13
CA ARG A 156 -35.01 18.07 -24.48
C ARG A 156 -34.64 19.55 -24.61
N VAL A 157 -34.28 20.16 -23.48
CA VAL A 157 -33.85 21.55 -23.37
C VAL A 157 -32.53 21.61 -22.60
N THR A 158 -31.45 22.00 -23.29
CA THR A 158 -30.12 22.18 -22.69
C THR A 158 -29.68 23.63 -22.92
N MET A 159 -29.65 24.41 -21.84
CA MET A 159 -29.46 25.87 -21.88
C MET A 159 -28.46 26.38 -20.82
N GLY A 160 -27.84 25.45 -20.09
CA GLY A 160 -26.99 25.82 -18.97
C GLY A 160 -25.72 26.60 -19.35
N VAL A 161 -25.17 27.36 -18.40
CA VAL A 161 -24.03 28.28 -18.59
C VAL A 161 -24.34 29.31 -19.67
N ASN A 162 -25.26 30.23 -19.34
CA ASN A 162 -25.71 31.36 -20.15
C ASN A 162 -26.07 32.55 -19.22
N SER A 163 -26.74 33.57 -19.75
CA SER A 163 -27.33 34.69 -18.99
C SER A 163 -28.85 34.82 -19.21
N PHE A 164 -29.55 33.70 -19.45
CA PHE A 164 -31.02 33.68 -19.47
C PHE A 164 -31.59 34.10 -18.12
N SER A 165 -32.76 34.73 -18.13
CA SER A 165 -33.34 35.45 -17.00
C SER A 165 -34.86 35.52 -17.05
N GLY A 166 -35.50 35.76 -15.91
CA GLY A 166 -36.97 35.71 -15.77
C GLY A 166 -37.44 34.33 -15.32
N GLU A 167 -38.76 34.13 -15.27
CA GLU A 167 -39.33 32.88 -14.76
C GLU A 167 -39.06 31.70 -15.70
N ILE A 168 -38.80 30.51 -15.15
CA ILE A 168 -38.76 29.25 -15.91
C ILE A 168 -40.20 28.95 -16.38
N PRO A 169 -40.50 28.94 -17.68
CA PRO A 169 -41.89 28.86 -18.12
C PRO A 169 -42.52 27.50 -17.77
N PRO A 170 -43.80 27.45 -17.34
CA PRO A 170 -44.44 26.24 -16.83
C PRO A 170 -44.35 24.99 -17.72
N PHE A 171 -44.31 25.17 -19.05
CA PHE A 171 -44.19 24.06 -20.01
C PHE A 171 -42.94 23.18 -19.79
N ILE A 172 -41.88 23.72 -19.20
CA ILE A 172 -40.68 22.97 -18.84
C ILE A 172 -41.00 21.82 -17.88
N PHE A 173 -41.98 22.01 -16.98
CA PHE A 173 -42.35 21.05 -15.96
C PHE A 173 -43.60 20.23 -16.32
N ASN A 174 -44.59 20.81 -17.00
CA ASN A 174 -45.90 20.19 -17.22
C ASN A 174 -46.20 19.73 -18.67
N SER A 175 -45.20 19.76 -19.58
CA SER A 175 -45.35 19.37 -20.99
C SER A 175 -44.60 18.07 -21.36
N SER A 176 -44.26 17.89 -22.64
CA SER A 176 -43.50 16.78 -23.24
C SER A 176 -42.02 16.70 -22.85
N ILE A 177 -41.50 17.64 -22.05
CA ILE A 177 -40.07 17.71 -21.69
C ILE A 177 -39.69 16.53 -20.79
N THR A 178 -38.63 15.82 -21.19
CA THR A 178 -38.03 14.68 -20.47
C THR A 178 -36.64 14.99 -19.92
N TYR A 179 -35.98 16.01 -20.46
CA TYR A 179 -34.59 16.36 -20.16
C TYR A 179 -34.45 17.88 -20.10
N ALA A 180 -34.11 18.42 -18.93
CA ALA A 180 -33.93 19.85 -18.71
C ALA A 180 -32.61 20.14 -18.00
N ILE A 181 -31.74 20.92 -18.64
CA ILE A 181 -30.55 21.54 -18.03
C ILE A 181 -30.68 23.04 -18.16
N LEU A 182 -31.00 23.71 -17.05
CA LEU A 182 -31.15 25.17 -16.96
C LEU A 182 -29.99 25.84 -16.21
N SER A 183 -29.08 25.05 -15.66
CA SER A 183 -28.07 25.40 -14.67
C SER A 183 -27.16 26.58 -15.04
N TYR A 184 -26.69 27.35 -14.07
CA TYR A 184 -25.79 28.50 -14.27
C TYR A 184 -26.42 29.53 -15.23
N ASN A 185 -27.58 30.05 -14.81
CA ASN A 185 -28.36 31.11 -15.44
C ASN A 185 -29.00 31.99 -14.34
N LYS A 186 -29.70 33.06 -14.73
CA LYS A 186 -30.37 34.02 -13.85
C LYS A 186 -31.89 33.78 -13.80
N PHE A 187 -32.30 32.53 -13.95
CA PHE A 187 -33.71 32.13 -13.92
C PHE A 187 -34.30 32.25 -12.51
N THR A 188 -35.55 32.71 -12.42
CA THR A 188 -36.40 32.59 -11.24
C THR A 188 -37.40 31.44 -11.43
N PHE A 189 -37.94 30.90 -10.35
CA PHE A 189 -39.08 29.96 -10.47
C PHE A 189 -40.41 30.73 -10.51
N PRO A 190 -41.40 30.29 -11.31
CA PRO A 190 -42.74 30.85 -11.27
C PRO A 190 -43.41 30.58 -9.92
N SER A 191 -44.37 31.41 -9.55
CA SER A 191 -45.06 31.30 -8.25
C SER A 191 -45.84 29.98 -8.07
N ASN A 192 -46.34 29.39 -9.16
CA ASN A 192 -46.96 28.07 -9.20
C ASN A 192 -46.86 27.45 -10.60
N VAL A 193 -47.05 26.14 -10.70
CA VAL A 193 -47.28 25.41 -11.97
C VAL A 193 -48.47 24.49 -11.80
N ASP A 194 -49.44 24.55 -12.72
CA ASP A 194 -50.54 23.60 -12.77
C ASP A 194 -50.10 22.27 -13.42
N PHE A 195 -50.45 21.15 -12.79
CA PHE A 195 -50.09 19.80 -13.22
C PHE A 195 -51.35 18.96 -13.43
N SER A 196 -51.85 18.96 -14.67
CA SER A 196 -52.93 18.05 -15.09
C SER A 196 -52.54 16.57 -15.09
N SER A 197 -51.23 16.28 -15.03
CA SER A 197 -50.65 14.95 -14.82
C SER A 197 -49.21 15.08 -14.29
N PRO A 198 -48.61 14.03 -13.70
CA PRO A 198 -47.22 14.05 -13.25
C PRO A 198 -46.24 14.38 -14.39
N SER A 199 -45.17 15.10 -14.05
CA SER A 199 -44.18 15.56 -15.03
C SER A 199 -43.51 14.41 -15.78
N LYS A 200 -43.22 14.62 -17.07
CA LYS A 200 -42.47 13.70 -17.92
C LYS A 200 -40.94 13.82 -17.75
N LEU A 201 -40.47 14.74 -16.89
CA LEU A 201 -39.06 14.95 -16.62
C LEU A 201 -38.40 13.71 -16.01
N ILE A 202 -37.30 13.28 -16.63
CA ILE A 202 -36.45 12.15 -16.23
C ILE A 202 -35.08 12.66 -15.76
N TYR A 203 -34.56 13.72 -16.39
CA TYR A 203 -33.30 14.37 -16.03
C TYR A 203 -33.54 15.86 -15.79
N VAL A 204 -33.14 16.35 -14.62
CA VAL A 204 -33.30 17.74 -14.20
C VAL A 204 -31.99 18.23 -13.58
N SER A 205 -31.40 19.27 -14.16
CA SER A 205 -30.30 20.04 -13.55
C SER A 205 -30.70 21.52 -13.44
N LEU A 206 -30.64 22.00 -12.19
CA LEU A 206 -31.04 23.33 -11.72
C LEU A 206 -29.89 23.93 -10.88
N ALA A 207 -28.66 23.53 -11.20
CA ALA A 207 -27.47 23.91 -10.46
C ALA A 207 -27.09 25.38 -10.72
N GLY A 208 -26.48 26.10 -9.78
CA GLY A 208 -26.03 27.47 -10.04
C GLY A 208 -27.17 28.46 -10.33
N LEU A 209 -28.34 28.29 -9.72
CA LEU A 209 -29.51 29.18 -9.88
C LEU A 209 -29.79 30.05 -8.64
N GLY A 210 -28.99 29.92 -7.57
CA GLY A 210 -29.14 30.71 -6.33
C GLY A 210 -30.32 30.29 -5.46
N LEU A 211 -30.73 29.02 -5.52
CA LEU A 211 -31.93 28.50 -4.84
C LEU A 211 -31.68 28.30 -3.34
N TYR A 212 -32.58 28.79 -2.49
CA TYR A 212 -32.62 28.45 -1.05
C TYR A 212 -33.39 27.14 -0.76
N GLY A 213 -34.09 26.61 -1.77
CA GLY A 213 -34.83 25.37 -1.76
C GLY A 213 -35.62 25.19 -3.05
N LEU A 214 -36.12 23.98 -3.32
CA LEU A 214 -37.02 23.74 -4.44
C LEU A 214 -38.45 24.24 -4.12
N PRO A 215 -39.17 24.88 -5.07
CA PRO A 215 -40.55 25.28 -4.89
C PRO A 215 -41.48 24.13 -4.49
N SER A 216 -42.46 24.43 -3.64
CA SER A 216 -43.30 23.42 -3.00
C SER A 216 -44.11 22.57 -3.98
N TYR A 217 -44.53 23.16 -5.11
CA TYR A 217 -45.32 22.51 -6.17
C TYR A 217 -44.56 21.47 -7.00
N LEU A 218 -43.23 21.39 -6.89
CA LEU A 218 -42.44 20.35 -7.57
C LEU A 218 -42.46 19.00 -6.83
N TYR A 219 -42.66 19.04 -5.51
CA TYR A 219 -42.67 17.85 -4.65
C TYR A 219 -43.91 17.02 -4.96
N GLY A 220 -43.73 15.74 -5.31
CA GLY A 220 -44.82 14.83 -5.70
C GLY A 220 -45.33 15.01 -7.14
N ASN A 221 -44.89 16.04 -7.88
CA ASN A 221 -45.18 16.22 -9.30
C ASN A 221 -44.02 15.81 -10.21
N LEU A 222 -42.77 15.90 -9.75
CA LEU A 222 -41.57 15.44 -10.48
C LEU A 222 -41.23 13.96 -10.23
N THR A 223 -42.24 13.09 -10.12
CA THR A 223 -42.08 11.69 -9.67
C THR A 223 -41.31 10.80 -10.64
N ASN A 224 -41.23 11.15 -11.92
CA ASN A 224 -40.50 10.39 -12.95
C ASN A 224 -38.99 10.70 -13.02
N VAL A 225 -38.49 11.66 -12.23
CA VAL A 225 -37.09 12.08 -12.27
C VAL A 225 -36.18 10.95 -11.76
N ILE A 226 -35.19 10.59 -12.58
CA ILE A 226 -34.14 9.61 -12.31
C ILE A 226 -32.84 10.31 -11.90
N THR A 227 -32.53 11.47 -12.50
CA THR A 227 -31.37 12.30 -12.13
C THR A 227 -31.81 13.70 -11.73
N LEU A 228 -31.49 14.09 -10.51
CA LEU A 228 -31.76 15.42 -9.96
C LEU A 228 -30.45 16.07 -9.50
N SER A 229 -30.08 17.17 -10.13
CA SER A 229 -28.91 18.00 -9.81
C SER A 229 -29.39 19.39 -9.38
N ILE A 230 -29.11 19.75 -8.13
CA ILE A 230 -29.42 21.05 -7.52
C ILE A 230 -28.19 21.63 -6.79
N ASP A 231 -27.01 21.24 -7.26
CA ASP A 231 -25.69 21.68 -6.79
C ASP A 231 -25.37 23.17 -7.05
N GLN A 232 -24.38 23.74 -6.38
CA GLN A 232 -24.03 25.16 -6.47
C GLN A 232 -25.23 26.10 -6.25
N ASN A 233 -25.96 25.88 -5.15
CA ASN A 233 -27.11 26.68 -4.73
C ASN A 233 -26.94 27.05 -3.23
N ASN A 234 -27.94 27.72 -2.65
CA ASN A 234 -27.90 28.24 -1.28
C ASN A 234 -28.83 27.42 -0.34
N ILE A 235 -28.97 26.11 -0.61
CA ILE A 235 -29.98 25.27 0.07
C ILE A 235 -29.45 24.85 1.45
N GLY A 236 -29.98 25.44 2.52
CA GLY A 236 -29.65 25.06 3.90
C GLY A 236 -30.33 23.78 4.40
N SER A 237 -31.48 23.42 3.83
CA SER A 237 -32.24 22.21 4.19
C SER A 237 -33.19 21.76 3.07
N LEU A 238 -33.50 20.45 3.04
CA LEU A 238 -34.56 19.87 2.21
C LEU A 238 -35.76 19.49 3.10
N ARG A 239 -36.98 19.44 2.53
CA ARG A 239 -38.19 18.99 3.24
C ARG A 239 -38.10 17.51 3.64
N ASP A 240 -38.71 17.13 4.76
CA ASP A 240 -38.75 15.74 5.24
C ASP A 240 -39.41 14.76 4.25
N ASP A 241 -40.37 15.24 3.44
CA ASP A 241 -41.08 14.43 2.46
C ASP A 241 -40.35 14.29 1.10
N PHE A 242 -39.11 14.80 0.98
CA PHE A 242 -38.27 14.71 -0.22
C PHE A 242 -38.16 13.27 -0.76
N ALA A 243 -37.93 12.29 0.12
CA ALA A 243 -37.75 10.90 -0.26
C ALA A 243 -39.02 10.26 -0.88
N SER A 244 -40.21 10.69 -0.44
CA SER A 244 -41.50 10.32 -1.05
C SER A 244 -41.87 11.16 -2.27
N ALA A 245 -41.38 12.40 -2.35
CA ALA A 245 -41.65 13.33 -3.46
C ALA A 245 -40.87 12.99 -4.74
N PHE A 246 -39.69 12.38 -4.61
CA PHE A 246 -38.78 12.04 -5.72
C PHE A 246 -38.44 10.53 -5.78
N PRO A 247 -39.43 9.61 -5.80
CA PRO A 247 -39.25 8.19 -5.48
C PRO A 247 -38.47 7.37 -6.54
N ASN A 248 -38.22 7.93 -7.72
CA ASN A 248 -37.50 7.27 -8.82
C ASN A 248 -36.04 7.71 -8.99
N VAL A 249 -35.55 8.67 -8.19
CA VAL A 249 -34.19 9.20 -8.33
C VAL A 249 -33.14 8.12 -8.02
N THR A 250 -32.24 7.88 -8.98
CA THR A 250 -31.08 7.01 -8.84
C THR A 250 -29.79 7.79 -8.59
N TYR A 251 -29.75 9.05 -9.05
CA TYR A 251 -28.62 9.97 -8.89
C TYR A 251 -29.10 11.34 -8.40
N LEU A 252 -28.65 11.71 -7.20
CA LEU A 252 -28.92 12.97 -6.54
C LEU A 252 -27.61 13.76 -6.33
N ASN A 253 -27.50 14.96 -6.89
CA ASN A 253 -26.40 15.89 -6.62
C ASN A 253 -26.89 17.10 -5.81
N LEU A 254 -26.28 17.29 -4.64
CA LEU A 254 -26.52 18.32 -3.63
C LEU A 254 -25.23 19.11 -3.30
N GLY A 255 -24.13 18.88 -4.02
CA GLY A 255 -22.84 19.50 -3.70
C GLY A 255 -22.83 21.03 -3.82
N TYR A 256 -21.90 21.70 -3.14
CA TYR A 256 -21.85 23.16 -3.03
C TYR A 256 -23.23 23.75 -2.65
N ASN A 257 -23.73 23.37 -1.49
CA ASN A 257 -24.89 23.99 -0.85
C ASN A 257 -24.56 24.29 0.62
N ASP A 258 -25.48 24.94 1.32
CA ASP A 258 -25.37 25.27 2.74
C ASP A 258 -25.89 24.17 3.68
N LEU A 259 -26.04 22.93 3.20
CA LEU A 259 -26.74 21.86 3.96
C LEU A 259 -26.03 21.54 5.27
N ASN A 260 -26.76 21.73 6.39
CA ASN A 260 -26.36 21.19 7.69
C ASN A 260 -26.75 19.72 7.87
N THR A 261 -27.78 19.26 7.16
CA THR A 261 -28.41 17.95 7.37
C THR A 261 -29.16 17.55 6.10
N ILE A 262 -29.31 16.25 5.87
CA ILE A 262 -30.32 15.73 4.93
C ILE A 262 -31.57 15.21 5.69
N PRO A 263 -32.74 15.14 5.05
CA PRO A 263 -33.87 14.34 5.54
C PRO A 263 -33.56 12.84 5.40
N SER A 264 -34.41 11.98 5.96
CA SER A 264 -34.24 10.52 5.81
C SER A 264 -34.51 10.07 4.37
N LEU A 265 -33.49 9.49 3.71
CA LEU A 265 -33.58 8.98 2.33
C LEU A 265 -33.77 7.46 2.29
N LEU A 266 -33.97 6.80 3.44
CA LEU A 266 -34.08 5.34 3.57
C LEU A 266 -35.14 4.67 2.68
N THR A 267 -36.20 5.41 2.31
CA THR A 267 -37.27 4.92 1.44
C THR A 267 -36.91 4.99 -0.05
N MET A 268 -35.87 5.72 -0.44
CA MET A 268 -35.39 5.87 -1.82
C MET A 268 -34.60 4.63 -2.28
N LYS A 269 -35.25 3.46 -2.35
CA LYS A 269 -34.64 2.15 -2.69
C LYS A 269 -33.93 2.09 -4.06
N LYS A 270 -34.11 3.11 -4.90
CA LYS A 270 -33.47 3.25 -6.21
C LYS A 270 -32.24 4.16 -6.19
N LEU A 271 -31.98 4.89 -5.10
CA LEU A 271 -30.87 5.82 -4.99
C LEU A 271 -29.55 5.06 -4.88
N ILE A 272 -28.65 5.31 -5.83
CA ILE A 272 -27.38 4.58 -6.03
C ILE A 272 -26.19 5.55 -5.97
N LYS A 273 -26.34 6.76 -6.52
CA LYS A 273 -25.34 7.84 -6.47
C LYS A 273 -25.85 9.02 -5.65
N ILE A 274 -25.08 9.45 -4.65
CA ILE A 274 -25.30 10.71 -3.95
C ILE A 274 -24.01 11.53 -3.84
N GLU A 275 -24.13 12.83 -4.08
CA GLU A 275 -23.03 13.79 -4.01
C GLU A 275 -23.38 14.94 -3.07
N LEU A 276 -22.58 15.10 -2.01
CA LEU A 276 -22.75 16.03 -0.89
C LEU A 276 -21.52 16.93 -0.68
N TYR A 277 -20.51 16.83 -1.56
CA TYR A 277 -19.26 17.58 -1.53
C TYR A 277 -19.43 19.10 -1.38
N ASN A 278 -18.55 19.77 -0.62
CA ASN A 278 -18.57 21.18 -0.24
C ASN A 278 -19.78 21.66 0.61
N ASN A 279 -20.66 20.78 1.10
CA ASN A 279 -21.59 21.16 2.17
C ASN A 279 -20.81 21.28 3.50
N TYR A 280 -20.25 22.47 3.75
CA TYR A 280 -19.17 22.65 4.72
C TYR A 280 -19.59 22.32 6.17
N ASN A 281 -20.86 22.50 6.52
CA ASN A 281 -21.37 22.36 7.89
C ASN A 281 -22.30 21.15 8.08
N LEU A 282 -22.11 20.10 7.26
CA LEU A 282 -22.90 18.87 7.30
C LEU A 282 -22.72 18.10 8.63
N GLU A 283 -23.81 17.45 9.07
CA GLU A 283 -23.90 16.54 10.22
C GLU A 283 -22.86 15.41 10.24
N SER A 284 -22.69 14.75 11.39
CA SER A 284 -21.70 13.68 11.56
C SER A 284 -21.97 12.48 10.64
N PHE A 285 -20.91 11.74 10.33
CA PHE A 285 -20.96 10.60 9.42
C PHE A 285 -21.89 9.49 9.95
N ASP A 286 -21.86 9.22 11.25
CA ASP A 286 -22.77 8.27 11.89
C ASP A 286 -24.26 8.64 11.72
N THR A 287 -24.62 9.91 11.90
CA THR A 287 -26.01 10.38 11.72
C THR A 287 -26.40 10.40 10.23
N LEU A 288 -25.46 10.74 9.34
CA LEU A 288 -25.67 10.65 7.88
C LEU A 288 -25.90 9.21 7.43
N LEU A 289 -25.10 8.24 7.91
CA LEU A 289 -25.23 6.82 7.61
C LEU A 289 -26.55 6.21 8.07
N GLU A 290 -27.23 6.81 9.05
CA GLU A 290 -28.56 6.41 9.49
C GLU A 290 -29.69 6.87 8.55
N LYS A 291 -29.43 7.90 7.72
CA LYS A 291 -30.39 8.48 6.76
C LYS A 291 -30.23 7.96 5.34
N LEU A 292 -29.02 7.53 4.94
CA LEU A 292 -28.73 7.01 3.61
C LEU A 292 -29.28 5.57 3.44
N PRO A 293 -29.92 5.25 2.29
CA PRO A 293 -30.36 3.88 2.00
C PRO A 293 -29.16 2.97 1.70
N PRO A 294 -29.25 1.66 1.99
CA PRO A 294 -28.14 0.73 1.77
C PRO A 294 -27.78 0.50 0.30
N SER A 295 -28.62 0.97 -0.64
CA SER A 295 -28.43 0.86 -2.09
C SER A 295 -27.37 1.78 -2.69
N ILE A 296 -26.80 2.71 -1.91
CA ILE A 296 -25.73 3.60 -2.37
C ILE A 296 -24.48 2.80 -2.75
N SER A 297 -24.00 2.97 -3.98
CA SER A 297 -22.71 2.48 -4.44
C SER A 297 -21.70 3.59 -4.74
N TYR A 298 -22.15 4.85 -4.85
CA TYR A 298 -21.30 6.02 -5.05
C TYR A 298 -21.64 7.10 -4.00
N LEU A 299 -20.66 7.44 -3.17
CA LEU A 299 -20.76 8.48 -2.15
C LEU A 299 -19.59 9.47 -2.28
N ASN A 300 -19.89 10.76 -2.42
CA ASN A 300 -18.91 11.84 -2.42
C ASN A 300 -19.24 12.90 -1.36
N LEU A 301 -18.32 13.06 -0.40
CA LEU A 301 -18.37 13.95 0.76
C LEU A 301 -17.16 14.90 0.82
N ASP A 302 -16.44 15.07 -0.30
CA ASP A 302 -15.24 15.93 -0.38
C ASP A 302 -15.51 17.35 0.15
N LYS A 303 -14.59 17.90 0.95
CA LYS A 303 -14.64 19.27 1.51
C LYS A 303 -15.86 19.58 2.40
N THR A 304 -16.46 18.56 3.01
CA THR A 304 -17.41 18.73 4.13
C THR A 304 -16.63 18.68 5.46
N ASN A 305 -17.06 19.38 6.53
CA ASN A 305 -16.41 19.23 7.85
C ASN A 305 -16.77 17.90 8.57
N ILE A 306 -17.25 16.90 7.85
CA ILE A 306 -17.87 15.71 8.44
C ILE A 306 -16.90 14.97 9.37
N ASN A 307 -17.39 14.61 10.55
CA ASN A 307 -16.66 13.93 11.61
C ASN A 307 -17.36 12.60 11.98
N GLY A 308 -16.75 11.81 12.87
CA GLY A 308 -17.17 10.44 13.16
C GLY A 308 -16.12 9.43 12.67
N THR A 309 -16.41 8.14 12.81
CA THR A 309 -15.50 7.05 12.44
C THR A 309 -16.02 6.25 11.23
N LEU A 310 -15.18 5.40 10.65
CA LEU A 310 -15.58 4.56 9.50
C LEU A 310 -16.24 3.25 9.92
N ASP A 311 -16.27 2.91 11.21
CA ASP A 311 -16.55 1.56 11.73
C ASP A 311 -17.89 0.97 11.24
N ARG A 312 -18.90 1.82 11.06
CA ARG A 312 -20.25 1.40 10.64
C ARG A 312 -20.43 1.37 9.12
N ILE A 313 -19.53 1.95 8.32
CA ILE A 313 -19.76 2.21 6.89
C ILE A 313 -20.11 0.95 6.10
N SER A 314 -19.40 -0.15 6.33
CA SER A 314 -19.59 -1.43 5.64
C SER A 314 -20.87 -2.15 6.04
N SER A 315 -21.36 -1.97 7.28
CA SER A 315 -22.65 -2.50 7.72
C SER A 315 -23.85 -1.69 7.21
N ARG A 316 -23.64 -0.40 6.88
CA ARG A 316 -24.68 0.53 6.43
C ARG A 316 -24.79 0.62 4.91
N LEU A 317 -23.66 0.68 4.21
CA LEU A 317 -23.57 0.86 2.75
C LEU A 317 -22.73 -0.27 2.10
N PRO A 318 -23.17 -1.55 2.20
CA PRO A 318 -22.36 -2.71 1.79
C PRO A 318 -22.10 -2.80 0.27
N TYR A 319 -22.79 -2.01 -0.54
CA TYR A 319 -22.63 -1.98 -2.01
C TYR A 319 -21.71 -0.86 -2.51
N LEU A 320 -20.99 -0.16 -1.63
CA LEU A 320 -20.04 0.89 -2.03
C LEU A 320 -18.99 0.39 -3.03
N ASN A 321 -18.87 1.16 -4.11
CA ASN A 321 -17.92 0.99 -5.20
C ASN A 321 -17.03 2.23 -5.33
N PHE A 322 -17.56 3.42 -5.07
CA PHE A 322 -16.83 4.69 -5.07
C PHE A 322 -17.08 5.41 -3.73
N LEU A 323 -15.98 5.75 -3.05
CA LEU A 323 -16.00 6.58 -1.84
C LEU A 323 -14.99 7.71 -1.96
N SER A 324 -15.47 8.94 -1.83
CA SER A 324 -14.65 10.15 -1.78
C SER A 324 -14.99 10.96 -0.53
N MET A 325 -14.00 11.22 0.32
CA MET A 325 -14.09 11.94 1.59
C MET A 325 -12.86 12.85 1.79
N SER A 326 -12.31 13.40 0.71
CA SER A 326 -11.16 14.32 0.75
C SER A 326 -11.47 15.57 1.57
N SER A 327 -10.49 16.09 2.32
CA SER A 327 -10.60 17.34 3.09
C SER A 327 -11.74 17.34 4.11
N THR A 328 -11.97 16.21 4.78
CA THR A 328 -12.97 16.02 5.85
C THR A 328 -12.32 16.02 7.25
N LYS A 329 -13.07 15.71 8.32
CA LYS A 329 -12.60 15.77 9.73
C LYS A 329 -12.89 14.47 10.50
N LEU A 330 -12.72 13.32 9.84
CA LEU A 330 -12.92 12.01 10.42
C LEU A 330 -11.94 11.72 11.58
N SER A 331 -12.34 10.80 12.45
CA SER A 331 -11.54 10.22 13.52
C SER A 331 -11.47 8.69 13.36
N GLY A 332 -10.80 7.99 14.29
CA GLY A 332 -10.55 6.55 14.16
C GLY A 332 -9.55 6.23 13.06
N ASP A 333 -9.63 5.02 12.51
CA ASP A 333 -8.71 4.46 11.51
C ASP A 333 -9.42 4.13 10.18
N LEU A 334 -8.86 3.17 9.41
CA LEU A 334 -9.36 2.72 8.10
C LEU A 334 -10.01 1.32 8.13
N GLN A 335 -10.11 0.64 9.29
CA GLN A 335 -10.56 -0.75 9.40
C GLN A 335 -12.03 -0.95 8.99
N GLY A 336 -12.90 0.03 9.23
CA GLY A 336 -14.31 -0.04 8.82
C GLY A 336 -14.54 -0.26 7.32
N LEU A 337 -13.53 0.03 6.48
CA LEU A 337 -13.53 -0.20 5.04
C LEU A 337 -13.19 -1.63 4.63
N CYS A 338 -12.57 -2.45 5.50
CA CYS A 338 -12.12 -3.80 5.17
C CYS A 338 -13.15 -4.69 4.45
N PRO A 339 -14.46 -4.69 4.82
CA PRO A 339 -15.44 -5.57 4.18
C PRO A 339 -15.97 -5.05 2.83
N LEU A 340 -15.56 -3.87 2.36
CA LEU A 340 -16.05 -3.26 1.11
C LEU A 340 -15.34 -3.83 -0.12
N HIS A 341 -15.41 -5.15 -0.33
CA HIS A 341 -14.77 -5.85 -1.46
C HIS A 341 -15.24 -5.39 -2.87
N ASN A 342 -16.29 -4.57 -2.95
CA ASN A 342 -16.77 -3.95 -4.18
C ASN A 342 -16.13 -2.58 -4.51
N LEU A 343 -15.31 -2.03 -3.61
CA LEU A 343 -14.69 -0.72 -3.73
C LEU A 343 -13.65 -0.70 -4.89
N THR A 344 -13.86 0.19 -5.86
CA THR A 344 -12.92 0.48 -6.96
C THR A 344 -12.14 1.77 -6.71
N THR A 345 -12.77 2.78 -6.08
CA THR A 345 -12.17 4.08 -5.83
C THR A 345 -12.30 4.47 -4.36
N LEU A 346 -11.15 4.75 -3.74
CA LEU A 346 -11.04 5.33 -2.41
C LEU A 346 -10.19 6.61 -2.48
N ASN A 347 -10.84 7.76 -2.31
CA ASN A 347 -10.19 9.07 -2.15
C ASN A 347 -10.47 9.60 -0.74
N MET A 348 -9.44 9.64 0.10
CA MET A 348 -9.49 10.18 1.46
C MET A 348 -8.34 11.16 1.70
N ASN A 349 -8.00 11.96 0.68
CA ASN A 349 -6.92 12.94 0.77
C ASN A 349 -7.20 13.98 1.87
N ALA A 350 -6.41 14.01 2.94
CA ALA A 350 -6.63 14.85 4.13
C ALA A 350 -8.05 14.71 4.73
N ALA A 351 -8.56 13.48 4.87
CA ALA A 351 -9.87 13.16 5.41
C ALA A 351 -9.96 13.20 6.95
N PHE A 352 -8.83 13.10 7.66
CA PHE A 352 -8.83 12.95 9.12
C PHE A 352 -8.44 14.22 9.87
N GLY A 353 -8.90 14.33 11.12
CA GLY A 353 -8.42 15.30 12.11
C GLY A 353 -7.94 14.63 13.40
N GLY A 354 -7.48 15.44 14.36
CA GLY A 354 -7.09 15.00 15.70
C GLY A 354 -5.62 14.59 15.88
N SER A 355 -5.32 13.96 17.01
CA SER A 355 -4.00 13.39 17.32
C SER A 355 -3.71 12.12 16.52
N THR A 356 -2.43 11.76 16.40
CA THR A 356 -1.91 10.83 15.37
C THR A 356 -1.37 9.53 15.94
N GLU A 357 -1.93 9.05 17.04
CA GLU A 357 -1.53 7.76 17.62
C GLU A 357 -2.16 6.62 16.77
N ASP A 358 -1.27 5.79 16.23
CA ASP A 358 -1.49 4.49 15.57
C ASP A 358 -2.35 4.38 14.30
N ARG A 359 -2.70 5.47 13.60
CA ARG A 359 -3.32 5.37 12.25
C ARG A 359 -2.31 4.96 11.17
N GLY A 360 -2.31 3.68 10.81
CA GLY A 360 -1.57 3.10 9.68
C GLY A 360 -2.44 2.59 8.52
N LEU A 361 -1.83 1.83 7.61
CA LEU A 361 -2.52 1.09 6.54
C LEU A 361 -3.01 -0.29 7.04
N PRO A 362 -4.32 -0.61 6.98
CA PRO A 362 -4.81 -1.91 7.42
C PRO A 362 -4.35 -3.07 6.53
N SER A 363 -3.86 -4.16 7.13
CA SER A 363 -3.48 -5.39 6.43
C SER A 363 -4.59 -5.97 5.55
N CYS A 364 -5.86 -5.73 5.91
CA CYS A 364 -7.03 -6.15 5.15
C CYS A 364 -7.13 -5.51 3.75
N PHE A 365 -6.47 -4.37 3.47
CA PHE A 365 -6.58 -3.68 2.18
C PHE A 365 -6.08 -4.55 1.01
N GLY A 366 -5.18 -5.51 1.26
CA GLY A 366 -4.78 -6.52 0.26
C GLY A 366 -5.92 -7.45 -0.20
N SER A 367 -7.07 -7.45 0.48
CA SER A 367 -8.29 -8.18 0.07
C SER A 367 -9.27 -7.32 -0.75
N LEU A 368 -9.00 -6.03 -0.94
CA LEU A 368 -9.83 -5.11 -1.73
C LEU A 368 -9.48 -5.20 -3.22
N LEU A 369 -9.45 -6.42 -3.76
CA LEU A 369 -8.89 -6.76 -5.09
C LEU A 369 -9.55 -6.05 -6.29
N ARG A 370 -10.64 -5.32 -6.09
CA ARG A 370 -11.32 -4.50 -7.12
C ARG A 370 -10.86 -3.04 -7.13
N LEU A 371 -10.04 -2.61 -6.18
CA LEU A 371 -9.56 -1.24 -6.03
C LEU A 371 -8.61 -0.88 -7.17
N THR A 372 -8.98 0.15 -7.95
CA THR A 372 -8.17 0.74 -9.01
C THR A 372 -7.49 2.03 -8.57
N THR A 373 -8.08 2.74 -7.60
CA THR A 373 -7.65 4.06 -7.17
C THR A 373 -7.59 4.14 -5.64
N LEU A 374 -6.38 4.37 -5.10
CA LEU A 374 -6.12 4.60 -3.68
C LEU A 374 -5.43 5.95 -3.48
N SER A 375 -6.12 6.93 -2.94
CA SER A 375 -5.58 8.27 -2.67
C SER A 375 -5.77 8.62 -1.19
N LEU A 376 -4.68 8.63 -0.43
CA LEU A 376 -4.60 8.90 1.01
C LEU A 376 -3.59 10.02 1.33
N LYS A 377 -3.35 10.92 0.38
CA LYS A 377 -2.42 12.06 0.47
C LYS A 377 -2.77 13.00 1.64
N SER A 378 -1.78 13.50 2.38
CA SER A 378 -2.01 14.55 3.39
C SER A 378 -1.87 15.97 2.81
N GLN A 379 -2.27 17.01 3.54
CA GLN A 379 -1.96 18.39 3.14
C GLN A 379 -0.50 18.74 3.43
N ASN A 380 0.14 19.48 2.51
CA ASN A 380 1.51 19.97 2.66
C ASN A 380 1.58 21.34 3.37
N THR A 381 0.80 21.53 4.44
CA THR A 381 0.75 22.82 5.16
C THR A 381 0.73 22.64 6.68
N ARG A 382 1.16 23.66 7.42
CA ARG A 382 1.12 23.69 8.90
C ARG A 382 -0.30 23.88 9.47
N SER A 383 -1.35 23.77 8.66
CA SER A 383 -2.74 23.87 9.13
C SER A 383 -3.15 22.61 9.89
N LYS A 384 -3.56 22.75 11.15
CA LYS A 384 -4.05 21.65 11.99
C LYS A 384 -5.52 21.25 11.71
N SER A 385 -6.11 21.72 10.62
CA SER A 385 -7.56 21.59 10.36
C SER A 385 -8.00 20.21 9.86
N SER A 386 -7.21 19.60 8.98
CA SER A 386 -7.42 18.25 8.45
C SER A 386 -6.16 17.75 7.71
N SER A 387 -5.70 16.55 8.07
CA SER A 387 -4.43 15.97 7.64
C SER A 387 -4.41 14.48 8.01
N ASN A 388 -4.03 13.60 7.08
CA ASN A 388 -4.09 12.16 7.31
C ASN A 388 -3.04 11.65 8.29
N LEU A 389 -1.79 12.12 8.10
CA LEU A 389 -0.62 11.84 8.95
C LEU A 389 -0.47 10.34 9.27
N LEU A 390 -0.65 9.50 8.24
CA LEU A 390 -0.55 8.04 8.35
C LEU A 390 0.88 7.65 8.73
N LYS A 391 1.01 6.71 9.68
CA LYS A 391 2.29 6.21 10.20
C LYS A 391 2.48 4.73 9.89
N GLY A 392 3.63 4.20 10.30
CA GLY A 392 3.98 2.80 10.10
C GLY A 392 4.66 2.58 8.75
N TYR A 393 4.32 1.44 8.14
CA TYR A 393 4.93 0.97 6.90
C TYR A 393 3.93 0.98 5.74
N VAL A 394 4.44 1.11 4.51
CA VAL A 394 3.70 0.78 3.29
C VAL A 394 3.79 -0.74 3.09
N PRO A 395 2.69 -1.51 3.17
CA PRO A 395 2.78 -2.96 3.26
C PRO A 395 3.06 -3.68 1.94
N LEU A 396 3.59 -4.90 2.03
CA LEU A 396 4.01 -5.73 0.91
C LEU A 396 2.87 -6.03 -0.08
N TYR A 397 1.63 -6.13 0.41
CA TYR A 397 0.47 -6.39 -0.46
C TYR A 397 0.19 -5.26 -1.46
N LEU A 398 0.71 -4.04 -1.23
CA LEU A 398 0.69 -2.95 -2.21
C LEU A 398 1.81 -3.17 -3.24
N CYS A 399 1.75 -4.26 -4.00
CA CYS A 399 2.67 -4.62 -5.07
C CYS A 399 1.87 -5.00 -6.31
N ALA A 400 2.29 -4.57 -7.51
CA ALA A 400 1.52 -4.79 -8.74
C ALA A 400 1.29 -6.28 -9.08
N TYR A 401 2.10 -7.19 -8.52
CA TYR A 401 1.91 -8.64 -8.66
C TYR A 401 0.73 -9.18 -7.83
N TRP A 402 0.55 -8.69 -6.59
CA TRP A 402 -0.55 -9.11 -5.71
C TRP A 402 -1.80 -8.23 -5.82
N PHE A 403 -1.64 -6.99 -6.29
CA PHE A 403 -2.71 -6.00 -6.44
C PHE A 403 -2.78 -5.44 -7.88
N PRO A 404 -2.90 -6.28 -8.92
CA PRO A 404 -2.79 -5.85 -10.33
C PRO A 404 -3.89 -4.90 -10.80
N SER A 405 -5.02 -4.84 -10.08
CA SER A 405 -6.12 -3.90 -10.35
C SER A 405 -5.75 -2.44 -10.08
N LEU A 406 -4.77 -2.19 -9.20
CA LEU A 406 -4.48 -0.87 -8.63
C LEU A 406 -3.59 -0.05 -9.57
N THR A 407 -4.14 0.97 -10.21
CA THR A 407 -3.49 1.79 -11.24
C THR A 407 -3.21 3.23 -10.82
N TYR A 408 -3.78 3.68 -9.70
CA TYR A 408 -3.50 4.99 -9.12
C TYR A 408 -3.25 4.88 -7.60
N ILE A 409 -2.07 5.31 -7.16
CA ILE A 409 -1.65 5.34 -5.75
C ILE A 409 -1.09 6.73 -5.40
N ASP A 410 -1.70 7.42 -4.42
CA ASP A 410 -1.08 8.59 -3.79
C ASP A 410 -1.10 8.44 -2.25
N LEU A 411 0.07 8.23 -1.66
CA LEU A 411 0.31 8.18 -0.21
C LEU A 411 1.17 9.37 0.27
N SER A 412 1.35 10.41 -0.56
CA SER A 412 2.32 11.48 -0.28
C SER A 412 1.92 12.42 0.87
N ASN A 413 2.91 13.13 1.41
CA ASN A 413 2.82 14.04 2.57
C ASN A 413 2.42 13.38 3.91
N ASN A 414 2.52 12.05 4.04
CA ASN A 414 2.20 11.33 5.29
C ASN A 414 3.45 11.18 6.18
N SER A 415 3.40 10.27 7.15
CA SER A 415 4.47 9.97 8.10
C SER A 415 4.84 8.48 8.10
N PHE A 416 4.70 7.83 6.94
CA PHE A 416 5.23 6.48 6.73
C PHE A 416 6.76 6.55 6.83
N TYR A 417 7.36 5.63 7.59
CA TYR A 417 8.81 5.59 7.81
C TYR A 417 9.49 4.38 7.16
N PHE A 418 8.70 3.43 6.63
CA PHE A 418 9.23 2.20 6.04
C PHE A 418 8.40 1.65 4.85
N LEU A 419 9.05 0.90 3.95
CA LEU A 419 8.46 0.21 2.78
C LEU A 419 8.72 -1.30 2.88
N GLU A 420 7.69 -2.11 3.12
CA GLU A 420 7.89 -3.56 3.29
C GLU A 420 8.51 -4.24 2.05
N ARG A 421 9.13 -5.41 2.26
CA ARG A 421 9.79 -6.18 1.20
C ARG A 421 8.83 -6.40 0.02
N THR A 422 9.21 -5.90 -1.16
CA THR A 422 8.44 -5.89 -2.42
C THR A 422 7.23 -4.96 -2.51
N ALA A 423 6.95 -4.14 -1.50
CA ALA A 423 6.00 -3.04 -1.62
C ALA A 423 6.37 -2.13 -2.82
N LEU A 424 5.34 -1.64 -3.50
CA LEU A 424 5.39 -0.70 -4.62
C LEU A 424 6.14 -1.18 -5.88
N ILE A 425 6.58 -2.44 -5.96
CA ILE A 425 7.19 -3.02 -7.16
C ILE A 425 6.16 -3.12 -8.30
N GLY A 426 6.63 -2.86 -9.52
CA GLY A 426 5.91 -3.23 -10.75
C GLY A 426 4.81 -2.27 -11.21
N PHE A 427 4.48 -1.21 -10.45
CA PHE A 427 3.46 -0.25 -10.87
C PHE A 427 3.97 0.61 -12.04
N GLN A 428 3.27 0.54 -13.18
CA GLN A 428 3.56 1.29 -14.42
C GLN A 428 2.62 2.50 -14.63
N SER A 429 1.80 2.83 -13.63
CA SER A 429 0.82 3.91 -13.65
C SER A 429 1.00 4.78 -12.41
N PHE A 430 0.19 5.84 -12.23
CA PHE A 430 0.49 6.88 -11.24
C PHE A 430 0.74 6.31 -9.83
N CYS A 431 1.92 6.56 -9.30
CA CYS A 431 2.31 6.17 -7.96
C CYS A 431 3.15 7.27 -7.31
N SER A 432 2.74 7.74 -6.13
CA SER A 432 3.44 8.79 -5.39
C SER A 432 3.47 8.48 -3.89
N VAL A 433 4.68 8.47 -3.32
CA VAL A 433 4.91 8.38 -1.86
C VAL A 433 5.83 9.49 -1.35
N LEU A 434 5.97 10.58 -2.12
CA LEU A 434 6.73 11.80 -1.79
C LEU A 434 6.38 12.39 -0.41
N ASN A 435 7.31 13.13 0.18
CA ASN A 435 7.16 13.86 1.45
C ASN A 435 6.70 12.97 2.63
N ASN A 436 7.17 11.72 2.66
CA ASN A 436 7.03 10.83 3.82
C ASN A 436 8.32 10.81 4.66
N SER A 437 8.23 10.24 5.86
CA SER A 437 9.32 10.11 6.84
C SER A 437 10.22 8.88 6.59
N PHE A 438 10.30 8.40 5.35
CA PHE A 438 11.17 7.28 4.99
C PHE A 438 12.63 7.60 5.34
N SER A 439 13.33 6.63 5.91
CA SER A 439 14.80 6.67 5.97
C SER A 439 15.35 6.90 4.56
N CYS A 440 16.32 7.80 4.38
CA CYS A 440 16.88 8.06 3.03
C CYS A 440 17.58 6.82 2.44
N PHE A 441 17.90 5.85 3.29
CA PHE A 441 18.40 4.52 2.92
C PHE A 441 17.34 3.58 2.31
N SER A 442 16.06 3.98 2.24
CA SER A 442 14.97 3.15 1.73
C SER A 442 15.09 2.92 0.22
N ALA A 443 15.32 1.67 -0.21
CA ALA A 443 15.55 1.38 -1.62
C ALA A 443 14.33 1.69 -2.51
N ARG A 444 14.59 2.33 -3.66
CA ARG A 444 13.56 2.62 -4.66
C ARG A 444 12.91 1.31 -5.17
N PRO A 445 11.58 1.24 -5.36
CA PRO A 445 10.92 0.03 -5.86
C PRO A 445 11.33 -0.29 -7.31
N THR A 446 12.00 -1.43 -7.49
CA THR A 446 12.42 -1.94 -8.81
C THR A 446 11.28 -2.05 -9.81
N ASN A 447 11.55 -1.69 -11.07
CA ASN A 447 10.60 -1.74 -12.19
C ASN A 447 9.28 -1.01 -11.89
N SER A 448 9.34 0.16 -11.26
CA SER A 448 8.18 0.93 -10.83
C SER A 448 8.35 2.42 -11.13
N VAL A 449 7.26 3.12 -11.43
CA VAL A 449 7.24 4.58 -11.62
C VAL A 449 6.94 5.36 -10.32
N CYS A 450 6.92 4.67 -9.18
CA CYS A 450 6.64 5.27 -7.87
C CYS A 450 7.64 6.38 -7.50
N MET A 451 7.14 7.61 -7.36
CA MET A 451 7.94 8.76 -6.95
C MET A 451 8.20 8.74 -5.44
N LEU A 452 9.48 8.77 -5.06
CA LEU A 452 9.98 8.96 -3.70
C LEU A 452 10.80 10.27 -3.64
N ASN A 453 11.17 10.71 -2.43
CA ASN A 453 12.03 11.88 -2.28
C ASN A 453 13.39 11.64 -2.96
N ASP A 454 13.90 12.61 -3.70
CA ASP A 454 15.23 12.49 -4.32
C ASP A 454 16.35 12.67 -3.28
N ASP A 455 17.48 12.01 -3.55
CA ASP A 455 18.49 11.70 -2.56
C ASP A 455 19.39 12.92 -2.25
N SER A 456 19.20 13.55 -1.09
CA SER A 456 20.33 14.22 -0.43
C SER A 456 21.28 13.14 0.07
N VAL A 457 22.55 13.21 -0.34
CA VAL A 457 23.60 12.21 -0.03
C VAL A 457 23.47 11.70 1.41
N CYS A 458 23.02 10.45 1.56
CA CYS A 458 22.76 9.87 2.86
C CYS A 458 24.06 9.78 3.67
N PRO A 459 24.21 10.52 4.79
CA PRO A 459 25.43 10.46 5.58
C PRO A 459 25.53 9.05 6.16
N LEU A 460 26.54 8.28 5.76
CA LEU A 460 26.75 6.87 6.19
C LEU A 460 26.71 6.71 7.72
N ILE A 461 27.19 7.72 8.45
CA ILE A 461 27.12 7.79 9.92
C ILE A 461 25.68 7.68 10.48
N GLY A 462 24.66 8.04 9.70
CA GLY A 462 23.24 7.88 10.05
C GLY A 462 22.80 6.42 10.19
N LEU A 463 23.48 5.47 9.54
CA LEU A 463 23.19 4.03 9.75
C LEU A 463 23.54 3.57 11.18
N TYR A 464 24.39 4.29 11.91
CA TYR A 464 24.68 3.97 13.30
C TYR A 464 23.56 4.43 14.26
N ASP A 465 22.63 5.31 13.85
CA ASP A 465 21.47 5.72 14.67
C ASP A 465 20.59 4.51 15.02
N PRO A 466 20.32 4.22 16.32
CA PRO A 466 19.57 3.02 16.72
C PRO A 466 18.13 2.98 16.22
N ASN A 467 17.56 4.11 15.81
CA ASN A 467 16.22 4.21 15.22
C ASN A 467 16.23 3.92 13.71
N ILE A 468 17.41 3.96 13.06
CA ILE A 468 17.56 3.65 11.64
C ILE A 468 17.80 2.16 11.44
N SER A 469 17.01 1.62 10.51
CA SER A 469 16.87 0.20 10.19
C SER A 469 16.82 0.05 8.67
N ILE A 470 17.54 -0.93 8.14
CA ILE A 470 17.63 -1.19 6.69
C ILE A 470 17.42 -2.67 6.38
N TYR A 471 16.98 -2.96 5.16
CA TYR A 471 16.60 -4.28 4.70
C TYR A 471 17.62 -4.80 3.67
N PRO A 472 17.63 -6.11 3.34
CA PRO A 472 18.55 -6.70 2.34
C PRO A 472 18.66 -5.94 1.01
N ARG A 473 17.57 -5.31 0.54
CA ARG A 473 17.58 -4.49 -0.69
C ARG A 473 18.22 -3.11 -0.47
N ASP A 474 17.93 -2.47 0.65
CA ASP A 474 18.50 -1.19 1.05
C ASP A 474 20.02 -1.34 1.18
N ALA A 475 20.46 -2.36 1.93
CA ALA A 475 21.85 -2.73 2.11
C ALA A 475 22.57 -2.96 0.77
N GLN A 476 21.97 -3.75 -0.13
CA GLN A 476 22.51 -3.94 -1.48
C GLN A 476 22.63 -2.61 -2.23
N SER A 477 21.58 -1.78 -2.24
CA SER A 477 21.58 -0.48 -2.92
C SER A 477 22.58 0.53 -2.35
N ILE A 478 22.87 0.47 -1.03
CA ILE A 478 23.90 1.29 -0.38
C ILE A 478 25.29 0.82 -0.78
N LEU A 479 25.54 -0.49 -0.70
CA LEU A 479 26.83 -1.09 -1.08
C LEU A 479 27.13 -0.86 -2.56
N ASP A 480 26.14 -0.99 -3.44
CA ASP A 480 26.25 -0.70 -4.88
C ASP A 480 26.52 0.79 -5.15
N HIS A 481 25.91 1.71 -4.40
CA HIS A 481 26.08 3.16 -4.58
C HIS A 481 27.45 3.66 -4.10
N TYR A 482 27.93 3.15 -2.95
CA TYR A 482 29.18 3.57 -2.33
C TYR A 482 30.37 2.63 -2.64
N ASN A 483 30.31 1.85 -3.73
CA ASN A 483 31.28 0.80 -4.08
C ASN A 483 32.67 1.31 -4.54
N ALA A 484 33.34 2.11 -3.70
CA ALA A 484 34.71 2.58 -3.89
C ALA A 484 35.67 1.76 -3.00
N ALA A 485 36.79 1.32 -3.59
CA ALA A 485 37.73 0.40 -2.94
C ALA A 485 38.33 0.94 -1.62
N ASP A 486 38.44 2.26 -1.48
CA ASP A 486 39.07 2.92 -0.33
C ASP A 486 38.10 3.23 0.84
N GLN A 487 36.82 2.85 0.74
CA GLN A 487 35.80 3.14 1.77
C GLN A 487 34.99 1.91 2.24
N SER A 488 35.26 0.73 1.68
CA SER A 488 34.45 -0.48 1.88
C SER A 488 34.16 -0.81 3.35
N VAL A 489 35.16 -0.75 4.23
CA VAL A 489 35.04 -1.20 5.64
C VAL A 489 33.98 -0.42 6.42
N ASP A 490 33.98 0.91 6.34
CA ASP A 490 33.04 1.75 7.09
C ASP A 490 31.61 1.62 6.57
N ILE A 491 31.45 1.46 5.25
CA ILE A 491 30.15 1.22 4.60
C ILE A 491 29.62 -0.16 5.02
N ILE A 492 30.45 -1.21 4.94
CA ILE A 492 30.10 -2.58 5.32
C ILE A 492 29.74 -2.64 6.80
N SER A 493 30.53 -2.02 7.68
CA SER A 493 30.25 -1.92 9.11
C SER A 493 28.89 -1.24 9.37
N ALA A 494 28.67 -0.08 8.76
CA ALA A 494 27.43 0.69 8.90
C ALA A 494 26.19 -0.09 8.39
N VAL A 495 26.32 -0.74 7.23
CA VAL A 495 25.26 -1.55 6.60
C VAL A 495 24.95 -2.81 7.41
N ILE A 496 25.97 -3.55 7.86
CA ILE A 496 25.76 -4.73 8.73
C ILE A 496 25.16 -4.31 10.06
N THR A 497 25.60 -3.19 10.65
CA THR A 497 25.04 -2.65 11.90
C THR A 497 23.53 -2.41 11.78
N ALA A 498 23.09 -1.76 10.70
CA ALA A 498 21.68 -1.44 10.48
C ALA A 498 20.84 -2.67 10.02
N LEU A 499 21.43 -3.65 9.33
CA LEU A 499 20.79 -4.94 9.01
C LEU A 499 20.56 -5.81 10.26
N LEU A 500 21.51 -5.85 11.19
CA LEU A 500 21.41 -6.63 12.43
C LEU A 500 20.25 -6.17 13.35
N ARG A 501 19.71 -4.97 13.12
CA ARG A 501 18.51 -4.46 13.81
C ARG A 501 17.21 -5.02 13.23
N THR A 502 17.12 -5.24 11.91
CA THR A 502 15.86 -5.61 11.23
C THR A 502 15.51 -7.09 11.24
N ALA A 503 16.40 -7.95 11.75
CA ALA A 503 16.14 -9.37 12.04
C ALA A 503 15.65 -10.20 10.84
N TYR A 504 16.28 -10.03 9.68
CA TYR A 504 16.03 -10.87 8.50
C TYR A 504 16.93 -12.11 8.44
N GLY A 505 16.35 -13.25 8.08
CA GLY A 505 17.00 -14.57 8.15
C GLY A 505 18.31 -14.68 7.37
N SER A 506 18.44 -14.00 6.23
CA SER A 506 19.73 -13.84 5.56
C SER A 506 19.80 -12.63 4.64
N PHE A 507 21.04 -12.18 4.42
CA PHE A 507 21.47 -11.19 3.44
C PHE A 507 22.75 -11.70 2.79
N SER A 508 22.83 -11.61 1.47
CA SER A 508 24.06 -11.85 0.72
C SER A 508 24.30 -10.71 -0.28
N TYR A 509 25.55 -10.30 -0.38
CA TYR A 509 26.04 -9.31 -1.33
C TYR A 509 27.29 -9.83 -2.02
N SER A 510 27.46 -9.52 -3.30
CA SER A 510 28.68 -9.82 -4.03
C SER A 510 28.88 -8.79 -5.13
N SER A 511 30.08 -8.22 -5.17
CA SER A 511 30.59 -7.31 -6.19
C SER A 511 31.96 -7.78 -6.67
N ASN A 512 32.52 -7.11 -7.68
CA ASN A 512 33.85 -7.41 -8.22
C ASN A 512 35.02 -7.32 -7.21
N THR A 513 34.77 -6.84 -5.99
CA THR A 513 35.80 -6.56 -4.98
C THR A 513 35.38 -6.94 -3.56
N THR A 514 34.16 -7.41 -3.31
CA THR A 514 33.64 -7.69 -1.96
C THR A 514 32.51 -8.71 -2.03
N SER A 515 32.60 -9.80 -1.27
CA SER A 515 31.44 -10.67 -1.00
C SER A 515 31.13 -10.74 0.49
N ILE A 516 29.85 -10.65 0.85
CA ILE A 516 29.34 -10.62 2.23
C ILE A 516 28.22 -11.65 2.35
N SER A 517 28.33 -12.58 3.30
CA SER A 517 27.24 -13.47 3.71
C SER A 517 26.90 -13.26 5.18
N LEU A 518 25.64 -12.89 5.47
CA LEU A 518 25.12 -12.60 6.80
C LEU A 518 23.81 -13.36 7.03
N GLN A 519 23.78 -14.28 7.99
CA GLN A 519 22.63 -15.08 8.36
C GLN A 519 22.22 -14.80 9.81
N THR A 520 20.92 -14.61 10.06
CA THR A 520 20.34 -14.40 11.41
C THR A 520 19.16 -15.35 11.65
N TYR A 521 18.70 -15.51 12.89
CA TYR A 521 17.79 -16.59 13.27
C TYR A 521 16.54 -16.11 14.05
N ASP A 522 15.34 -16.48 13.58
CA ASP A 522 14.10 -16.43 14.37
C ASP A 522 13.81 -17.81 14.95
N LYS A 523 13.70 -17.89 16.28
CA LYS A 523 13.38 -19.09 17.05
C LYS A 523 11.98 -19.69 16.79
N ARG A 524 11.17 -19.08 15.94
CA ARG A 524 9.85 -19.61 15.52
C ARG A 524 9.89 -20.69 14.43
N VAL A 525 11.04 -20.93 13.80
CA VAL A 525 11.17 -21.96 12.74
C VAL A 525 11.92 -23.19 13.27
N ASN A 526 11.20 -24.30 13.41
CA ASN A 526 11.78 -25.62 13.65
C ASN A 526 12.48 -26.11 12.37
N GLY A 527 13.80 -25.99 12.31
CA GLY A 527 14.66 -26.50 11.24
C GLY A 527 16.06 -26.80 11.78
N THR A 528 16.76 -27.77 11.19
CA THR A 528 18.03 -28.33 11.69
C THR A 528 19.22 -27.97 10.81
N ASP A 529 19.22 -26.76 10.25
CA ASP A 529 20.21 -26.32 9.26
C ASP A 529 21.41 -25.62 9.92
N THR A 530 22.62 -25.95 9.46
CA THR A 530 23.87 -25.32 9.91
C THR A 530 24.09 -23.97 9.25
N ILE A 531 24.41 -22.95 10.05
CA ILE A 531 24.66 -21.57 9.63
C ILE A 531 26.10 -21.40 9.15
N GLN A 532 26.31 -20.65 8.07
CA GLN A 532 27.64 -20.22 7.60
C GLN A 532 27.63 -18.72 7.23
N ASN A 533 28.47 -17.95 7.90
CA ASN A 533 28.75 -16.54 7.59
C ASN A 533 30.19 -16.44 7.07
N GLU A 534 30.39 -15.70 5.99
CA GLU A 534 31.69 -15.61 5.30
C GLU A 534 31.82 -14.23 4.64
N ILE A 535 33.04 -13.68 4.64
CA ILE A 535 33.41 -12.47 3.89
C ILE A 535 34.63 -12.84 3.05
N VAL A 536 34.54 -12.61 1.73
CA VAL A 536 35.56 -13.08 0.77
C VAL A 536 36.19 -11.90 0.04
N GLU A 537 37.50 -12.01 -0.18
CA GLU A 537 38.37 -11.13 -0.99
C GLU A 537 38.78 -9.75 -0.42
N GLN A 538 38.52 -9.42 0.86
CA GLN A 538 39.17 -8.26 1.52
C GLN A 538 39.68 -8.54 2.95
N ASN A 539 40.89 -8.03 3.25
CA ASN A 539 41.49 -8.04 4.59
C ASN A 539 40.87 -6.94 5.48
N CYS A 540 39.63 -7.14 5.94
CA CYS A 540 38.90 -6.11 6.68
C CYS A 540 38.18 -6.68 7.92
N SER A 541 38.47 -6.14 9.10
CA SER A 541 37.78 -6.45 10.35
C SER A 541 36.72 -5.37 10.66
N VAL A 542 35.49 -5.81 10.92
CA VAL A 542 34.39 -4.93 11.33
C VAL A 542 34.36 -4.81 12.86
N SER A 543 34.51 -3.57 13.37
CA SER A 543 34.36 -3.26 14.79
C SER A 543 33.05 -2.48 15.02
N LEU A 544 32.28 -2.87 16.03
CA LEU A 544 30.96 -2.31 16.33
C LEU A 544 30.99 -1.52 17.65
N PRO A 545 30.59 -0.24 17.68
CA PRO A 545 30.48 0.50 18.92
C PRO A 545 29.34 -0.04 19.80
N LEU A 546 29.58 -0.16 21.10
CA LEU A 546 28.67 -0.82 22.06
C LEU A 546 27.24 -0.23 22.06
N THR A 547 27.12 1.07 21.76
CA THR A 547 25.86 1.81 21.68
C THR A 547 24.99 1.44 20.48
N SER A 548 25.51 0.74 19.48
CA SER A 548 24.75 0.33 18.29
C SER A 548 23.77 -0.81 18.56
N VAL A 549 23.94 -1.55 19.66
CA VAL A 549 23.10 -2.68 20.10
C VAL A 549 22.11 -2.19 21.17
N SER A 550 21.04 -1.51 20.74
CA SER A 550 19.96 -1.10 21.63
C SER A 550 19.22 -2.33 22.17
N ALA A 551 19.15 -2.45 23.50
CA ALA A 551 18.58 -3.61 24.17
C ALA A 551 17.06 -3.73 23.94
N TYR A 552 16.67 -4.74 23.14
CA TYR A 552 15.29 -5.23 23.06
C TYR A 552 15.23 -6.71 23.44
N ASP A 553 14.09 -7.08 24.04
CA ASP A 553 13.94 -8.16 25.03
C ASP A 553 14.57 -9.54 24.68
N ARG A 554 15.14 -10.19 25.71
CA ARG A 554 15.57 -11.60 25.81
C ARG A 554 16.24 -12.24 24.58
N GLY A 555 17.57 -12.07 24.51
CA GLY A 555 18.47 -13.12 24.01
C GLY A 555 18.94 -12.93 22.57
N ARG A 556 20.00 -12.14 22.42
CA ARG A 556 20.85 -12.09 21.21
C ARG A 556 22.31 -12.21 21.65
N VAL A 557 23.09 -13.02 20.95
CA VAL A 557 24.55 -13.09 21.05
C VAL A 557 25.06 -13.12 19.61
N VAL A 558 26.10 -12.34 19.31
CA VAL A 558 26.75 -12.28 18.00
C VAL A 558 28.18 -12.78 18.17
N GLY A 559 28.59 -13.69 17.30
CA GLY A 559 29.98 -14.12 17.16
C GLY A 559 30.42 -13.97 15.72
N VAL A 560 31.66 -13.52 15.53
CA VAL A 560 32.32 -13.44 14.22
C VAL A 560 33.66 -14.16 14.36
N GLN A 561 33.96 -15.06 13.43
CA GLN A 561 35.23 -15.77 13.33
C GLN A 561 35.80 -15.56 11.93
N VAL A 562 37.12 -15.49 11.82
CA VAL A 562 37.82 -15.19 10.56
C VAL A 562 38.76 -16.34 10.23
N TYR A 563 38.61 -16.87 9.02
CA TYR A 563 39.37 -18.02 8.51
C TYR A 563 40.16 -17.61 7.26
N ASP A 564 41.28 -18.29 7.01
CA ASP A 564 42.03 -18.13 5.77
C ASP A 564 41.44 -18.94 4.60
N GLU A 565 42.01 -18.75 3.41
CA GLU A 565 41.74 -19.51 2.17
C GLU A 565 41.85 -21.05 2.28
N ARG A 566 42.20 -21.60 3.45
CA ARG A 566 42.35 -23.03 3.74
C ARG A 566 41.54 -23.48 4.95
N GLY A 567 40.63 -22.63 5.46
CA GLY A 567 39.77 -22.94 6.60
C GLY A 567 40.46 -22.94 7.96
N ARG A 568 41.60 -22.24 8.10
CA ARG A 568 42.34 -22.10 9.37
C ARG A 568 42.00 -20.77 10.03
N GLU A 569 41.69 -20.78 11.33
CA GLU A 569 41.39 -19.56 12.10
C GLU A 569 42.63 -18.66 12.18
N VAL A 570 42.44 -17.34 12.01
CA VAL A 570 43.55 -16.37 11.84
C VAL A 570 43.79 -15.56 13.11
N GLU A 571 45.00 -15.64 13.67
CA GLU A 571 45.43 -14.84 14.82
C GLU A 571 45.85 -13.42 14.38
N ILE A 572 45.13 -12.40 14.86
CA ILE A 572 45.41 -10.99 14.55
C ILE A 572 46.33 -10.40 15.62
N GLY A 573 47.64 -10.37 15.34
CA GLY A 573 48.65 -9.79 16.22
C GLY A 573 48.96 -8.31 15.94
N GLY A 574 49.49 -7.61 16.93
CA GLY A 574 50.05 -6.24 16.79
C GLY A 574 49.16 -5.10 17.30
N VAL A 575 47.96 -5.38 17.80
CA VAL A 575 47.07 -4.36 18.38
C VAL A 575 47.59 -3.92 19.74
N THR A 576 47.78 -2.61 19.92
CA THR A 576 48.25 -1.99 21.18
C THR A 576 47.12 -1.40 22.02
N GLU A 577 45.95 -1.15 21.43
CA GLU A 577 44.76 -0.65 22.11
C GLU A 577 43.90 -1.80 22.63
N LYS A 578 43.34 -1.67 23.85
CA LYS A 578 42.45 -2.69 24.42
C LYS A 578 41.01 -2.46 23.97
N ILE A 579 40.38 -3.53 23.47
CA ILE A 579 39.00 -3.53 22.97
C ILE A 579 38.08 -4.02 24.08
N ASN A 580 36.95 -3.33 24.28
CA ASN A 580 35.95 -3.67 25.30
C ASN A 580 34.98 -4.74 24.78
N ILE A 581 34.93 -5.89 25.45
CA ILE A 581 34.15 -7.06 25.08
C ILE A 581 33.21 -7.41 26.24
N THR A 582 31.91 -7.22 26.04
CA THR A 582 30.89 -7.45 27.09
C THR A 582 30.58 -8.94 27.22
N MET A 583 30.82 -9.50 28.41
CA MET A 583 30.65 -10.93 28.73
C MET A 583 29.28 -11.25 29.37
N GLY A 584 28.43 -10.23 29.53
CA GLY A 584 27.12 -10.35 30.17
C GLY A 584 27.19 -10.30 31.69
N TYR A 585 26.09 -10.63 32.34
CA TYR A 585 26.00 -10.67 33.80
C TYR A 585 26.61 -11.97 34.33
N ILE A 586 27.61 -11.87 35.21
CA ILE A 586 28.27 -13.04 35.81
C ILE A 586 28.00 -13.10 37.31
N ASP A 587 27.79 -14.31 37.82
CA ASP A 587 27.53 -14.56 39.24
C ASP A 587 28.67 -15.38 39.83
N ILE A 588 29.38 -14.81 40.81
CA ILE A 588 30.69 -15.29 41.27
C ILE A 588 30.56 -15.79 42.72
N PRO A 589 31.01 -17.02 43.04
CA PRO A 589 31.10 -17.51 44.42
C PRO A 589 31.95 -16.59 45.31
N SER A 590 31.52 -16.35 46.55
CA SER A 590 32.12 -15.35 47.45
C SER A 590 33.53 -15.68 47.96
N ASP A 591 34.06 -16.86 47.63
CA ASP A 591 35.40 -17.36 47.90
C ASP A 591 36.34 -17.31 46.67
N HIS A 592 35.85 -16.76 45.54
CA HIS A 592 36.55 -16.66 44.27
C HIS A 592 36.53 -15.24 43.68
N THR A 593 37.49 -14.94 42.79
CA THR A 593 37.47 -13.74 41.93
C THR A 593 37.41 -14.12 40.45
N ALA A 594 36.70 -13.33 39.65
CA ALA A 594 36.72 -13.44 38.19
C ALA A 594 37.92 -12.69 37.59
N VAL A 595 38.40 -13.16 36.45
CA VAL A 595 39.49 -12.58 35.67
C VAL A 595 39.20 -12.75 34.17
N CYS A 596 39.60 -11.80 33.32
CA CYS A 596 39.62 -12.07 31.88
C CYS A 596 40.94 -12.74 31.49
N GLN A 597 40.88 -13.60 30.48
CA GLN A 597 42.00 -14.37 29.95
C GLN A 597 41.76 -14.71 28.48
N TRP A 598 42.82 -14.94 27.70
CA TRP A 598 42.75 -15.38 26.30
C TRP A 598 43.59 -16.64 26.09
N TRP A 599 43.19 -17.48 25.14
CA TRP A 599 43.91 -18.71 24.83
C TRP A 599 45.09 -18.41 23.89
N ASN A 600 46.31 -18.52 24.43
CA ASN A 600 47.53 -18.32 23.69
C ASN A 600 47.95 -19.63 23.01
N GLU A 601 47.69 -19.76 21.70
CA GLU A 601 48.01 -20.98 20.94
C GLU A 601 49.51 -21.28 20.85
N THR A 602 50.36 -20.24 20.88
CA THR A 602 51.82 -20.38 20.89
C THR A 602 52.33 -21.05 22.16
N GLN A 603 51.73 -20.73 23.32
CA GLN A 603 52.05 -21.33 24.63
C GLN A 603 51.13 -22.51 25.01
N LYS A 604 50.04 -22.72 24.28
CA LYS A 604 48.97 -23.72 24.51
C LYS A 604 48.37 -23.63 25.92
N GLY A 605 48.02 -22.41 26.32
CA GLY A 605 47.45 -22.14 27.64
C GLY A 605 46.71 -20.80 27.72
N TRP A 606 45.90 -20.64 28.76
CA TRP A 606 45.23 -19.37 29.06
C TRP A 606 46.23 -18.33 29.57
N SER A 607 46.52 -17.32 28.76
CA SER A 607 47.25 -16.12 29.19
C SER A 607 46.28 -15.04 29.69
N ARG A 608 46.81 -14.10 30.46
CA ARG A 608 46.12 -12.89 30.94
C ARG A 608 46.81 -11.61 30.49
N ASP A 609 47.96 -11.73 29.81
CA ASP A 609 48.71 -10.59 29.31
C ASP A 609 47.85 -9.80 28.34
N GLY A 610 47.73 -8.49 28.54
CA GLY A 610 46.89 -7.62 27.72
C GLY A 610 45.40 -7.57 28.08
N CYS A 611 44.86 -8.54 28.83
CA CYS A 611 43.45 -8.56 29.24
C CYS A 611 43.23 -7.98 30.65
N ASP A 612 42.33 -6.99 30.78
CA ASP A 612 41.74 -6.54 32.05
C ASP A 612 40.29 -7.03 32.18
N LEU A 613 39.71 -6.94 33.38
CA LEU A 613 38.28 -7.20 33.62
C LEU A 613 37.68 -6.09 34.48
N TYR A 614 36.65 -5.44 33.95
CA TYR A 614 35.76 -4.54 34.67
C TYR A 614 34.43 -5.24 34.97
N ILE A 615 33.86 -4.99 36.16
CA ILE A 615 32.51 -5.44 36.54
C ILE A 615 31.81 -4.24 37.18
N ASP A 616 30.63 -3.88 36.69
CA ASP A 616 29.87 -2.74 37.21
C ASP A 616 28.99 -3.08 38.42
N GLU A 617 28.32 -2.07 38.98
CA GLU A 617 27.42 -2.21 40.13
C GLU A 617 26.19 -3.10 39.85
N THR A 618 25.89 -3.39 38.58
CA THR A 618 24.82 -4.29 38.14
C THR A 618 25.28 -5.73 37.91
N ARG A 619 26.58 -6.02 38.10
CA ARG A 619 27.30 -7.27 37.77
C ARG A 619 27.52 -7.52 36.27
N LEU A 620 27.42 -6.49 35.42
CA LEU A 620 27.80 -6.61 34.02
C LEU A 620 29.32 -6.68 33.89
N ALA A 621 29.83 -7.79 33.34
CA ALA A 621 31.25 -7.99 33.11
C ALA A 621 31.68 -7.52 31.72
N VAL A 622 32.76 -6.75 31.67
CA VAL A 622 33.41 -6.27 30.45
C VAL A 622 34.89 -6.61 30.51
N CYS A 623 35.32 -7.54 29.67
CA CYS A 623 36.74 -7.77 29.44
C CYS A 623 37.30 -6.63 28.57
N GLN A 624 38.50 -6.15 28.87
CA GLN A 624 39.22 -5.20 28.01
C GLN A 624 40.49 -5.88 27.52
N CYS A 625 40.58 -6.25 26.25
CA CYS A 625 41.76 -6.98 25.76
C CYS A 625 42.20 -6.54 24.36
N ASN A 626 43.50 -6.52 24.12
CA ASN A 626 44.10 -6.22 22.82
C ASN A 626 44.34 -7.47 21.95
N HIS A 627 43.73 -8.60 22.32
CA HIS A 627 43.74 -9.86 21.57
C HIS A 627 42.32 -10.18 21.08
N LEU A 628 42.18 -10.54 19.81
CA LEU A 628 40.90 -10.58 19.09
C LEU A 628 40.23 -11.97 19.01
N THR A 629 40.88 -13.02 19.50
CA THR A 629 40.37 -14.41 19.43
C THR A 629 40.45 -15.13 20.77
N ASN A 630 39.56 -16.12 20.95
CA ASN A 630 39.56 -17.09 22.06
C ASN A 630 39.74 -16.52 23.49
N PHE A 631 38.99 -15.47 23.82
CA PHE A 631 38.88 -14.89 25.17
C PHE A 631 37.81 -15.58 26.05
N SER A 632 38.01 -15.59 27.36
CA SER A 632 37.04 -16.11 28.35
C SER A 632 37.13 -15.39 29.71
N ILE A 633 36.08 -15.54 30.53
CA ILE A 633 36.13 -15.24 31.97
C ILE A 633 36.62 -16.48 32.72
N GLY A 634 37.80 -16.39 33.32
CA GLY A 634 38.31 -17.34 34.29
C GLY A 634 37.84 -17.00 35.72
N VAL A 635 37.95 -17.97 36.63
CA VAL A 635 37.58 -17.84 38.04
C VAL A 635 38.70 -18.43 38.90
N MET A 636 39.12 -17.75 39.97
CA MET A 636 40.30 -18.12 40.78
C MET A 636 39.98 -18.19 42.27
N ALA A 637 40.40 -19.28 42.92
CA ALA A 637 40.14 -19.58 44.34
C ALA A 637 41.23 -19.04 45.28
N ALA A 638 40.86 -18.72 46.53
CA ALA A 638 41.81 -18.50 47.62
C ALA A 638 42.49 -19.82 48.06
N THR A 639 43.80 -19.80 48.34
CA THR A 639 44.67 -20.99 48.31
C THR A 639 44.95 -21.68 49.67
N ARG A 640 45.00 -23.03 49.69
CA ARG A 640 45.76 -23.92 50.62
C ARG A 640 45.79 -25.41 50.17
N SER A 641 46.50 -26.30 50.89
CA SER A 641 47.21 -27.50 50.36
C SER A 641 46.75 -28.90 50.89
N ILE A 642 47.35 -30.01 50.36
CA ILE A 642 46.88 -31.43 50.42
C ILE A 642 47.99 -32.46 50.77
N PRO A 643 47.69 -33.58 51.47
CA PRO A 643 48.11 -34.99 51.15
C PRO A 643 47.04 -36.08 51.53
N ALA A 644 47.15 -37.43 51.37
CA ALA A 644 47.79 -38.39 50.43
C ALA A 644 47.29 -39.87 50.71
N ASP A 645 47.61 -40.87 49.84
CA ASP A 645 47.41 -42.36 49.95
C ASP A 645 45.99 -42.96 50.16
N GLY A 646 45.64 -44.24 49.83
CA GLY A 646 46.30 -45.33 49.06
C GLY A 646 45.60 -46.73 49.19
N GLY A 647 45.55 -47.58 48.14
CA GLY A 647 45.16 -49.04 48.20
C GLY A 647 43.88 -49.55 47.45
N GLY A 648 43.80 -50.86 47.09
CA GLY A 648 42.64 -51.48 46.36
C GLY A 648 42.65 -53.02 46.13
N MET A 649 41.60 -53.60 45.46
CA MET A 649 41.49 -55.03 45.08
C MET A 649 40.50 -55.32 43.88
N THR A 650 40.15 -56.58 43.57
CA THR A 650 39.84 -57.16 42.22
C THR A 650 38.36 -57.20 41.71
N SER A 651 38.02 -57.95 40.64
CA SER A 651 36.98 -57.62 39.61
C SER A 651 35.80 -58.57 39.32
N LYS A 652 34.68 -57.97 38.87
CA LYS A 652 33.84 -58.42 37.73
C LYS A 652 33.48 -57.20 36.86
N THR A 653 33.38 -57.39 35.54
CA THR A 653 33.40 -56.31 34.53
C THR A 653 31.99 -55.77 34.15
N LEU A 654 31.90 -54.49 33.76
CA LEU A 654 30.72 -53.79 33.20
C LEU A 654 31.19 -52.82 32.10
N ILE A 655 30.37 -52.55 31.07
CA ILE A 655 30.75 -51.72 29.91
C ILE A 655 29.67 -50.67 29.57
N ILE A 656 30.11 -49.43 29.30
CA ILE A 656 29.30 -48.28 28.85
C ILE A 656 29.89 -47.70 27.56
N ILE A 657 29.03 -47.26 26.64
CA ILE A 657 29.43 -46.61 25.38
C ILE A 657 28.77 -45.24 25.23
N ILE A 658 29.57 -44.24 24.85
CA ILE A 658 29.15 -42.86 24.64
C ILE A 658 29.57 -42.40 23.24
N CYS A 659 28.58 -41.94 22.46
CA CYS A 659 28.75 -41.37 21.12
C CYS A 659 28.56 -39.84 21.17
N CYS A 660 29.42 -39.09 20.49
CA CYS A 660 29.23 -37.65 20.26
C CYS A 660 29.55 -37.30 18.80
N ALA A 661 28.70 -36.49 18.18
CA ALA A 661 28.83 -36.05 16.79
C ALA A 661 29.85 -34.90 16.59
N ALA A 662 31.00 -34.98 17.26
CA ALA A 662 32.13 -34.08 17.08
C ALA A 662 33.43 -34.79 17.50
N GLY A 663 34.28 -35.13 16.53
CA GLY A 663 35.52 -35.88 16.78
C GLY A 663 36.63 -34.98 17.33
N GLY A 664 36.93 -35.06 18.64
CA GLY A 664 38.10 -34.39 19.23
C GLY A 664 38.23 -34.57 20.75
N SER A 665 37.14 -34.39 21.50
CA SER A 665 37.21 -34.10 22.96
C SER A 665 37.29 -35.32 23.91
N ILE A 666 37.67 -36.51 23.41
CA ILE A 666 37.59 -37.79 24.15
C ILE A 666 38.42 -37.81 25.45
N LEU A 667 39.56 -37.11 25.49
CA LEU A 667 40.44 -37.06 26.67
C LEU A 667 40.00 -36.03 27.73
N VAL A 668 39.16 -35.04 27.38
CA VAL A 668 38.75 -33.98 28.31
C VAL A 668 37.49 -34.38 29.08
N LEU A 669 36.52 -35.03 28.42
CA LEU A 669 35.30 -35.51 29.09
C LEU A 669 35.58 -36.57 30.15
N SER A 670 36.52 -37.49 29.91
CA SER A 670 36.92 -38.49 30.93
C SER A 670 37.57 -37.85 32.16
N LEU A 671 38.36 -36.78 32.00
CA LEU A 671 38.92 -36.01 33.12
C LEU A 671 37.85 -35.26 33.93
N ILE A 672 36.91 -34.59 33.25
CA ILE A 672 35.81 -33.85 33.91
C ILE A 672 34.91 -34.81 34.70
N ILE A 673 34.62 -35.98 34.14
CA ILE A 673 33.82 -37.03 34.79
C ILE A 673 34.52 -37.55 36.06
N SER A 674 35.79 -37.97 35.98
CA SER A 674 36.57 -38.40 37.16
C SER A 674 36.58 -37.32 38.26
N PHE A 675 36.74 -36.05 37.89
CA PHE A 675 36.76 -34.93 38.84
C PHE A 675 35.41 -34.70 39.55
N ILE A 676 34.29 -34.81 38.83
CA ILE A 676 32.93 -34.70 39.39
C ILE A 676 32.63 -35.87 40.34
N ILE A 677 33.06 -37.09 40.02
CA ILE A 677 32.93 -38.27 40.89
C ILE A 677 33.70 -38.07 42.20
N ILE A 678 34.93 -37.54 42.13
CA ILE A 678 35.76 -37.22 43.31
C ILE A 678 35.07 -36.18 44.20
N GLN A 679 34.49 -35.11 43.66
CA GLN A 679 33.76 -34.13 44.47
C GLN A 679 32.48 -34.70 45.12
N LYS A 680 31.76 -35.59 44.43
CA LYS A 680 30.55 -36.25 45.00
C LYS A 680 30.86 -37.33 46.05
N ARG A 681 32.13 -37.61 46.34
CA ARG A 681 32.58 -38.67 47.26
C ARG A 681 32.34 -38.34 48.76
N GLN A 682 32.06 -37.09 49.13
CA GLN A 682 31.89 -36.67 50.53
C GLN A 682 30.42 -36.52 51.02
N ARG A 683 29.39 -36.81 50.20
CA ARG A 683 28.00 -36.38 50.53
C ARG A 683 26.85 -37.40 50.46
N MET A 684 27.09 -38.72 50.29
CA MET A 684 26.03 -39.72 50.54
C MET A 684 26.53 -40.92 51.34
N THR A 685 25.78 -41.26 52.39
CA THR A 685 25.91 -42.48 53.20
C THR A 685 25.27 -43.70 52.49
N LYS A 686 25.55 -44.90 53.01
CA LYS A 686 24.95 -46.16 52.52
C LYS A 686 23.41 -46.11 52.59
N SER A 687 22.75 -46.28 51.45
CA SER A 687 21.42 -46.91 51.33
C SER A 687 21.22 -47.42 49.89
N GLU A 688 20.43 -48.46 49.69
CA GLU A 688 20.34 -49.18 48.42
C GLU A 688 19.71 -48.39 47.25
N VAL A 689 20.31 -48.53 46.07
CA VAL A 689 19.57 -48.69 44.80
C VAL A 689 20.30 -49.74 43.98
N GLU A 690 19.87 -51.00 44.08
CA GLU A 690 20.27 -52.05 43.14
C GLU A 690 19.36 -52.00 41.92
N MET A 691 19.92 -52.14 40.71
CA MET A 691 19.19 -52.05 39.45
C MET A 691 19.48 -53.27 38.59
N ASP A 692 18.43 -53.99 38.17
CA ASP A 692 18.58 -55.32 37.59
C ASP A 692 18.98 -55.29 36.10
N LEU A 693 20.28 -55.47 35.85
CA LEU A 693 20.90 -55.44 34.52
C LEU A 693 20.71 -56.78 33.76
N ASN A 694 19.45 -57.16 33.55
CA ASN A 694 19.03 -58.42 32.93
C ASN A 694 18.36 -58.28 31.54
N GLN A 695 18.28 -57.08 30.97
CA GLN A 695 17.74 -56.84 29.62
C GLN A 695 18.71 -56.04 28.71
N GLY A 696 19.97 -56.48 28.64
CA GLY A 696 20.92 -56.03 27.63
C GLY A 696 21.40 -57.20 26.79
N GLU A 697 21.01 -57.25 25.51
CA GLU A 697 21.51 -58.26 24.56
C GLU A 697 23.00 -58.08 24.27
N GLU A 698 23.65 -59.13 23.76
CA GLU A 698 25.10 -59.19 23.68
C GLU A 698 25.71 -58.23 22.63
N MET A 699 26.48 -57.25 23.10
CA MET A 699 27.27 -56.33 22.25
C MET A 699 28.50 -56.99 21.57
N LYS A 700 28.54 -58.32 21.53
CA LYS A 700 29.72 -59.13 21.21
C LYS A 700 29.97 -59.12 19.70
N GLY A 701 30.98 -58.35 19.26
CA GLY A 701 31.41 -58.26 17.85
C GLY A 701 31.00 -56.99 17.11
N ARG A 702 30.09 -56.16 17.65
CA ARG A 702 29.68 -54.87 17.04
C ARG A 702 30.61 -53.70 17.37
N VAL A 703 31.39 -53.83 18.43
CA VAL A 703 32.30 -52.80 18.93
C VAL A 703 33.74 -53.30 18.85
N LYS A 704 34.58 -52.55 18.14
CA LYS A 704 36.00 -52.86 17.95
C LYS A 704 36.86 -51.84 18.70
N MET A 705 37.48 -52.26 19.79
CA MET A 705 38.44 -51.43 20.53
C MET A 705 39.64 -51.08 19.65
N GLU A 706 40.02 -49.81 19.58
CA GLU A 706 41.19 -49.33 18.83
C GLU A 706 42.39 -49.05 19.74
N ARG A 707 42.19 -48.28 20.82
CA ARG A 707 43.26 -47.79 21.68
C ARG A 707 42.76 -47.56 23.11
N LYS A 708 43.54 -47.94 24.11
CA LYS A 708 43.30 -47.59 25.51
C LYS A 708 43.80 -46.17 25.76
N GLU A 709 42.93 -45.28 26.22
CA GLU A 709 43.22 -43.86 26.47
C GLU A 709 43.54 -43.59 27.94
N ARG A 710 42.92 -44.34 28.87
CA ARG A 710 43.05 -44.17 30.33
C ARG A 710 42.76 -45.47 31.08
N GLU A 711 43.29 -45.60 32.29
CA GLU A 711 42.74 -46.45 33.35
C GLU A 711 42.79 -45.67 34.66
N GLU A 712 41.69 -45.62 35.39
CA GLU A 712 41.56 -44.84 36.64
C GLU A 712 40.55 -45.49 37.58
N GLU A 713 40.89 -45.60 38.87
CA GLU A 713 40.09 -46.23 39.95
C GLU A 713 39.53 -47.65 39.72
N GLY A 714 39.91 -48.33 38.64
CA GLY A 714 39.34 -49.61 38.22
C GLY A 714 38.38 -49.53 37.04
N ILE A 715 38.42 -48.47 36.25
CA ILE A 715 37.70 -48.30 34.98
C ILE A 715 38.73 -47.95 33.90
N GLU A 716 38.77 -48.74 32.83
CA GLU A 716 39.51 -48.40 31.60
C GLU A 716 38.63 -47.52 30.71
N THR A 717 39.21 -46.53 30.06
CA THR A 717 38.57 -45.79 28.94
C THR A 717 39.31 -46.11 27.65
N TRP A 718 38.56 -46.54 26.64
CA TRP A 718 39.05 -46.93 25.33
C TRP A 718 38.41 -46.08 24.24
N LYS A 719 39.19 -45.73 23.22
CA LYS A 719 38.68 -45.35 21.90
C LYS A 719 38.33 -46.63 21.12
N ALA A 720 37.15 -46.66 20.52
CA ALA A 720 36.64 -47.79 19.74
C ALA A 720 35.88 -47.30 18.50
N VAL A 721 35.49 -48.23 17.62
CA VAL A 721 34.53 -48.01 16.52
C VAL A 721 33.35 -48.97 16.69
N CYS A 722 32.13 -48.48 16.47
CA CYS A 722 30.90 -49.27 16.52
C CYS A 722 30.31 -49.39 15.10
N ASP A 723 29.94 -50.61 14.69
CA ASP A 723 29.34 -50.93 13.38
C ASP A 723 30.03 -50.27 12.16
N GLY A 724 31.34 -50.03 12.25
CA GLY A 724 32.18 -49.49 11.17
C GLY A 724 32.15 -47.97 10.96
N VAL A 725 31.33 -47.21 11.70
CA VAL A 725 31.19 -45.74 11.51
C VAL A 725 31.25 -44.99 12.84
N THR A 726 32.05 -43.92 12.88
CA THR A 726 32.31 -43.07 14.06
C THR A 726 33.26 -43.68 15.10
N ALA A 727 34.16 -42.85 15.63
CA ALA A 727 34.97 -43.16 16.80
C ALA A 727 34.19 -42.84 18.09
N VAL A 728 34.06 -43.83 18.98
CA VAL A 728 33.28 -43.75 20.22
C VAL A 728 34.16 -43.97 21.45
N SER A 729 33.72 -43.47 22.60
CA SER A 729 34.40 -43.70 23.88
C SER A 729 33.70 -44.84 24.63
N VAL A 730 34.47 -45.83 25.05
CA VAL A 730 33.99 -47.05 25.73
C VAL A 730 34.65 -47.14 27.10
N MET A 731 33.86 -47.17 28.16
CA MET A 731 34.33 -47.34 29.54
C MET A 731 34.08 -48.77 30.01
N LYS A 732 35.12 -49.43 30.53
CA LYS A 732 35.13 -50.84 30.94
C LYS A 732 35.63 -50.98 32.38
N ALA A 733 34.76 -51.36 33.31
CA ALA A 733 35.16 -51.61 34.69
C ALA A 733 36.05 -52.86 34.78
N VAL A 734 37.23 -52.73 35.39
CA VAL A 734 38.24 -53.79 35.57
C VAL A 734 38.56 -54.09 37.05
N ASN A 735 37.84 -53.47 38.00
CA ASN A 735 37.69 -54.02 39.35
C ASN A 735 36.26 -53.82 39.90
N ALA A 736 35.92 -54.45 41.03
CA ALA A 736 34.57 -54.43 41.61
C ALA A 736 34.15 -53.03 42.11
N ARG A 737 35.11 -52.21 42.56
CA ARG A 737 34.88 -50.79 42.91
C ARG A 737 34.52 -49.99 41.66
N GLY A 738 35.26 -50.18 40.57
CA GLY A 738 34.92 -49.63 39.26
C GLY A 738 33.55 -50.08 38.76
N LYS A 739 33.17 -51.35 38.98
CA LYS A 739 31.82 -51.85 38.63
C LYS A 739 30.72 -51.10 39.38
N THR A 740 30.86 -50.89 40.69
CA THR A 740 29.88 -50.16 41.50
C THR A 740 29.77 -48.70 41.06
N GLU A 741 30.88 -48.02 40.79
CA GLU A 741 30.87 -46.62 40.37
C GLU A 741 30.26 -46.45 38.97
N LEU A 742 30.67 -47.27 38.00
CA LEU A 742 30.14 -47.27 36.62
C LEU A 742 28.64 -47.60 36.59
N THR A 743 28.14 -48.41 37.52
CA THR A 743 26.69 -48.66 37.69
C THR A 743 25.97 -47.42 38.22
N ARG A 744 26.54 -46.73 39.22
CA ARG A 744 25.98 -45.51 39.81
C ARG A 744 25.91 -44.36 38.81
N GLU A 745 26.89 -44.29 37.92
CA GLU A 745 27.00 -43.31 36.83
C GLU A 745 25.92 -43.50 35.76
N ALA A 746 25.69 -44.74 35.30
CA ALA A 746 24.60 -45.05 34.37
C ALA A 746 23.22 -44.62 34.89
N VAL A 747 22.94 -44.89 36.17
CA VAL A 747 21.69 -44.47 36.84
C VAL A 747 21.55 -42.94 36.91
N MET A 748 22.65 -42.20 36.97
CA MET A 748 22.60 -40.73 37.01
C MET A 748 22.39 -40.13 35.60
N LEU A 749 23.06 -40.65 34.59
CA LEU A 749 22.92 -40.21 33.19
C LEU A 749 21.52 -40.49 32.64
N GLN A 750 20.95 -41.66 32.92
CA GLN A 750 19.59 -42.02 32.50
C GLN A 750 18.51 -41.07 33.06
N ARG A 751 18.76 -40.41 34.20
CA ARG A 751 17.84 -39.44 34.82
C ARG A 751 17.96 -38.00 34.28
N GLN A 752 18.90 -37.72 33.38
CA GLN A 752 19.16 -36.37 32.84
C GLN A 752 18.72 -36.20 31.37
N HIS A 753 17.72 -36.97 30.91
CA HIS A 753 17.15 -36.98 29.55
C HIS A 753 17.37 -35.71 28.71
N HIS A 754 18.44 -35.72 27.90
CA HIS A 754 18.74 -34.73 26.88
C HIS A 754 18.64 -35.40 25.50
N PRO A 755 17.88 -34.87 24.53
CA PRO A 755 17.50 -35.59 23.29
C PRO A 755 18.65 -35.82 22.29
N MET A 756 19.90 -35.52 22.66
CA MET A 756 21.12 -35.73 21.86
C MET A 756 22.10 -36.73 22.49
N ILE A 757 21.73 -37.41 23.59
CA ILE A 757 22.57 -38.42 24.24
C ILE A 757 21.95 -39.81 24.03
N VAL A 758 22.56 -40.61 23.16
CA VAL A 758 22.23 -42.03 22.98
C VAL A 758 23.25 -42.86 23.74
N MET A 759 22.79 -43.61 24.73
CA MET A 759 23.63 -44.38 25.66
C MET A 759 23.27 -45.87 25.58
N TYR A 760 24.25 -46.70 25.23
CA TYR A 760 24.09 -48.16 25.21
C TYR A 760 24.79 -48.79 26.41
N LEU A 761 24.06 -49.65 27.14
CA LEU A 761 24.54 -50.40 28.30
C LEU A 761 24.67 -51.88 27.92
N GLY A 762 25.85 -52.46 28.11
CA GLY A 762 26.16 -53.82 27.66
C GLY A 762 26.92 -54.65 28.70
N LYS A 763 26.79 -55.97 28.59
CA LYS A 763 27.36 -56.95 29.52
C LYS A 763 28.29 -57.89 28.74
N ASP A 764 29.56 -57.95 29.14
CA ASP A 764 30.55 -58.84 28.54
C ASP A 764 30.39 -60.24 29.17
N SER A 765 30.31 -61.28 28.34
CA SER A 765 29.84 -62.63 28.74
C SER A 765 30.97 -63.66 28.84
N THR A 766 32.01 -63.31 29.60
CA THR A 766 33.15 -64.17 29.95
C THR A 766 33.60 -63.92 31.39
#